data_AF-A0A0L7L7D1-F1
#
_entry.id   AF-A0A0L7L7D1-F1
#
_cell.length_a   1.000
_cell.length_b   1.000
_cell.length_c   1.000
_cell.angle_alpha   90.00
_cell.angle_beta   90.00
_cell.angle_gamma   90.00
#
_symmetry.space_group_name_H-M   'P 1'
#
loop_
_entity.id
_entity.type
_entity.pdbx_description
1 polymer ?
#
loop_
_entity_poly.entity_id
_entity_poly.type
_entity_poly.pdbx_seq_one_letter_code
_entity_poly.pdbx_strand_id
1 'polypeptide(L)'
;MEEDDYVDSSWAYLTLCAEPTLYEGLKFARDLIIANVLLRAIIQFVPLPHNVRHSLCLVIGSFLLYYNIGPPFLWTVGLSTAAYMLIILLSFVTRRWRGLLVSISVISFLLLSEVFVLNPKMWQQIRGVQMIAAMKIISVAIELDRNLFKRMLNPVEFGGYILCPANCILGPWISFHSYNQYLEVKFLSRRWLKIIVINLFFAMFFLELSNCVIPWYIDDDMTKWLVAYRDAQAFRMSHYFVSSMSIVSMVSAGFGLTNDCHCELHVTKPYFIEMPRSLVQVVIYWNMPMHHWLKNYVFKACQPYGQFTAIFVTYVISSLLHGFNFQFSAVLLSIGTFSYVEYNLRHKVASALEVCCLANPCSKQCEHKFKKNSFLAVFVNAIFSLITIIHLAYLGVMFEASFAIQESGYSYFHTIIMASSYSYPELFLAGFIFTLPFLYEKSNVFRYYFKFFLYYAYVLLTCTLLLPVVLIYPRDVTNLIVASRFCRYASSIVGIEWELRGLENWDNEQCYIVISNHQSSLDILGMFEMWPRMKRCTVVAKRPLMFTGAFGFGAWLSGLIFIDRLKTDRARRLMREATDKVIQEKTKLWVFPEGARFNKGSIQEFKKGAFYSAIDAQIPIMPVVFSQYYFIDSETKTFEPGMTRDDLETLSEMARQQMIEVFNESSKDLVMQKKIAI
;
A
#
# COMPACT_ATOMS: atom_id res chain seq x y z
N MET A 1 21.50 -55.60 3.68
CA MET A 1 20.65 -55.30 2.52
C MET A 1 20.46 -53.81 2.56
N GLU A 2 20.98 -53.14 1.53
CA GLU A 2 21.20 -51.70 1.43
C GLU A 2 19.91 -50.89 1.64
N GLU A 3 20.05 -49.75 2.31
CA GLU A 3 18.97 -48.85 2.74
C GLU A 3 18.79 -47.67 1.76
N ASP A 4 19.15 -47.86 0.48
CA ASP A 4 19.24 -46.80 -0.54
C ASP A 4 18.17 -46.90 -1.67
N ASP A 5 17.12 -47.70 -1.51
CA ASP A 5 16.15 -47.98 -2.60
C ASP A 5 14.72 -47.42 -2.38
N TYR A 6 14.53 -46.45 -1.48
CA TYR A 6 13.20 -45.87 -1.23
C TYR A 6 12.97 -44.53 -1.95
N VAL A 7 12.15 -44.63 -3.00
CA VAL A 7 11.30 -43.60 -3.64
C VAL A 7 11.91 -42.84 -4.82
N ASP A 8 12.04 -43.50 -5.97
CA ASP A 8 12.49 -42.87 -7.23
C ASP A 8 11.35 -42.57 -8.24
N SER A 9 10.15 -42.21 -7.76
CA SER A 9 9.21 -41.50 -8.64
C SER A 9 8.41 -40.46 -7.89
N SER A 10 8.37 -39.24 -8.44
CA SER A 10 7.49 -38.13 -7.99
C SER A 10 6.03 -38.58 -7.83
N TRP A 11 5.63 -39.56 -8.62
CA TRP A 11 4.30 -40.18 -8.60
C TRP A 11 4.07 -41.03 -7.35
N ALA A 12 5.06 -41.75 -6.85
CA ALA A 12 4.94 -42.56 -5.63
C ALA A 12 4.77 -41.69 -4.38
N TYR A 13 5.54 -40.60 -4.26
CA TYR A 13 5.38 -39.63 -3.15
C TYR A 13 3.98 -39.01 -3.14
N LEU A 14 3.52 -38.53 -4.30
CA LEU A 14 2.18 -37.95 -4.43
C LEU A 14 1.09 -38.98 -4.15
N THR A 15 1.24 -40.24 -4.55
CA THR A 15 0.24 -41.28 -4.26
C THR A 15 0.18 -41.59 -2.76
N LEU A 16 1.33 -41.73 -2.10
CA LEU A 16 1.43 -42.03 -0.66
C LEU A 16 0.90 -40.88 0.22
N CYS A 17 0.99 -39.62 -0.24
CA CYS A 17 0.46 -38.45 0.47
C CYS A 17 -1.00 -38.13 0.11
N ALA A 18 -1.34 -38.13 -1.18
CA ALA A 18 -2.63 -37.65 -1.67
C ALA A 18 -3.78 -38.60 -1.32
N GLU A 19 -3.58 -39.92 -1.44
CA GLU A 19 -4.63 -40.91 -1.14
C GLU A 19 -5.17 -40.80 0.30
N PRO A 20 -4.33 -40.86 1.37
CA PRO A 20 -4.82 -40.71 2.74
C PRO A 20 -5.37 -39.32 3.02
N THR A 21 -4.76 -38.28 2.44
CA THR A 21 -5.20 -36.88 2.60
C THR A 21 -6.60 -36.66 2.03
N LEU A 22 -6.84 -37.15 0.82
CA LEU A 22 -8.16 -37.08 0.15
C LEU A 22 -9.19 -37.94 0.86
N TYR A 23 -8.80 -39.13 1.35
CA TYR A 23 -9.70 -40.01 2.09
C TYR A 23 -10.24 -39.34 3.36
N GLU A 24 -9.37 -38.77 4.20
CA GLU A 24 -9.80 -38.06 5.42
C GLU A 24 -10.59 -36.79 5.09
N GLY A 25 -10.18 -36.03 4.07
CA GLY A 25 -10.93 -34.86 3.59
C GLY A 25 -12.34 -35.20 3.13
N LEU A 26 -12.50 -36.27 2.33
CA LEU A 26 -13.79 -36.73 1.83
C LEU A 26 -14.66 -37.35 2.92
N LYS A 27 -14.07 -38.07 3.88
CA LYS A 27 -14.76 -38.62 5.05
C LYS A 27 -15.37 -37.50 5.89
N PHE A 28 -14.60 -36.45 6.18
CA PHE A 28 -15.10 -35.27 6.87
C PHE A 28 -16.20 -34.55 6.06
N ALA A 29 -16.01 -34.42 4.74
CA ALA A 29 -17.00 -33.81 3.86
C ALA A 29 -18.32 -34.59 3.81
N ARG A 30 -18.25 -35.91 3.75
CA ARG A 30 -19.41 -36.82 3.76
C ARG A 30 -20.29 -36.55 4.97
N ASP A 31 -19.70 -36.49 6.17
CA ASP A 31 -20.45 -36.34 7.42
C ASP A 31 -21.15 -34.98 7.49
N LEU A 32 -20.49 -33.91 7.02
CA LEU A 32 -21.09 -32.58 6.88
C LEU A 32 -22.23 -32.55 5.85
N ILE A 33 -22.03 -33.14 4.67
CA ILE A 33 -23.04 -33.14 3.59
C ILE A 33 -24.28 -33.91 4.03
N ILE A 34 -24.12 -35.11 4.62
CA ILE A 34 -25.25 -35.94 5.05
C ILE A 34 -26.11 -35.21 6.07
N ALA A 35 -25.53 -34.67 7.14
CA ALA A 35 -26.28 -33.96 8.18
C ALA A 35 -27.07 -32.76 7.62
N ASN A 36 -26.45 -32.02 6.71
CA ASN A 36 -27.02 -30.81 6.13
C ASN A 36 -28.08 -31.09 5.05
N VAL A 37 -27.89 -32.11 4.22
CA VAL A 37 -28.90 -32.58 3.26
C VAL A 37 -30.11 -33.15 3.99
N LEU A 38 -29.91 -33.91 5.07
CA LEU A 38 -31.00 -34.43 5.91
C LEU A 38 -31.81 -33.28 6.52
N LEU A 39 -31.15 -32.29 7.12
CA LEU A 39 -31.81 -31.07 7.62
C LEU A 39 -32.68 -30.43 6.53
N ARG A 40 -32.11 -30.20 5.34
CA ARG A 40 -32.81 -29.53 4.23
C ARG A 40 -33.97 -30.36 3.70
N ALA A 41 -33.80 -31.67 3.53
CA ALA A 41 -34.86 -32.56 3.07
C ALA A 41 -36.08 -32.52 4.01
N ILE A 42 -35.84 -32.59 5.33
CA ILE A 42 -36.92 -32.52 6.32
C ILE A 42 -37.66 -31.18 6.24
N ILE A 43 -36.93 -30.06 6.22
CA ILE A 43 -37.54 -28.71 6.16
C ILE A 43 -38.33 -28.50 4.85
N GLN A 44 -37.87 -29.07 3.75
CA GLN A 44 -38.46 -28.82 2.43
C GLN A 44 -39.71 -29.67 2.16
N PHE A 45 -39.72 -30.93 2.61
CA PHE A 45 -40.81 -31.87 2.32
C PHE A 45 -41.87 -31.92 3.43
N VAL A 46 -41.53 -31.50 4.65
CA VAL A 46 -42.47 -31.49 5.78
C VAL A 46 -42.86 -30.04 6.12
N PRO A 47 -44.16 -29.70 6.14
CA PRO A 47 -44.61 -28.39 6.59
C PRO A 47 -44.40 -28.26 8.10
N LEU A 48 -43.25 -27.73 8.50
CA LEU A 48 -42.87 -27.57 9.91
C LEU A 48 -43.17 -26.16 10.43
N PRO A 49 -43.71 -26.03 11.66
CA PRO A 49 -43.83 -24.74 12.33
C PRO A 49 -42.47 -24.05 12.50
N HIS A 50 -42.48 -22.70 12.60
CA HIS A 50 -41.28 -21.87 12.68
C HIS A 50 -40.28 -22.33 13.75
N ASN A 51 -40.73 -22.54 14.99
CA ASN A 51 -39.86 -23.02 16.08
C ASN A 51 -39.33 -24.44 15.86
N VAL A 52 -40.08 -25.33 15.20
CA VAL A 52 -39.65 -26.72 14.95
C VAL A 52 -38.48 -26.76 13.95
N ARG A 53 -38.47 -25.86 12.96
CA ARG A 53 -37.33 -25.71 12.04
C ARG A 53 -36.05 -25.33 12.81
N HIS A 54 -36.15 -24.42 13.77
CA HIS A 54 -35.01 -24.04 14.62
C HIS A 54 -34.60 -25.14 15.60
N SER A 55 -35.55 -25.87 16.18
CA SER A 55 -35.24 -27.05 17.00
C SER A 55 -34.48 -28.11 16.20
N LEU A 56 -34.83 -28.31 14.93
CA LEU A 56 -34.14 -29.26 14.07
C LEU A 56 -32.68 -28.84 13.81
N CYS A 57 -32.43 -27.57 13.53
CA CYS A 57 -31.08 -27.01 13.45
C CYS A 57 -30.30 -27.21 14.75
N LEU A 58 -30.94 -26.94 15.89
CA LEU A 58 -30.32 -27.08 17.21
C LEU A 58 -29.90 -28.53 17.48
N VAL A 59 -30.77 -29.51 17.22
CA VAL A 59 -30.53 -30.93 17.49
C VAL A 59 -29.49 -31.52 16.54
N ILE A 60 -29.67 -31.36 15.22
CA ILE A 60 -28.73 -31.90 14.22
C ILE A 60 -27.36 -31.26 14.39
N GLY A 61 -27.33 -29.95 14.63
CA GLY A 61 -26.10 -29.21 14.87
C GLY A 61 -25.35 -29.61 16.12
N SER A 62 -26.06 -29.82 17.24
CA SER A 62 -25.45 -30.31 18.47
C SER A 62 -24.90 -31.72 18.31
N PHE A 63 -25.63 -32.60 17.62
CA PHE A 63 -25.16 -33.95 17.30
C PHE A 63 -23.89 -33.91 16.43
N LEU A 64 -23.90 -33.11 15.36
CA LEU A 64 -22.76 -32.98 14.45
C LEU A 64 -21.51 -32.42 15.15
N LEU A 65 -21.68 -31.44 16.05
CA LEU A 65 -20.59 -30.90 16.86
C LEU A 65 -20.03 -31.95 17.83
N TYR A 66 -20.89 -32.68 18.54
CA TYR A 66 -20.48 -33.74 19.44
C TYR A 66 -19.75 -34.87 18.70
N TYR A 67 -20.26 -35.26 17.53
CA TYR A 67 -19.66 -36.32 16.72
C TYR A 67 -18.25 -35.96 16.23
N ASN A 68 -18.01 -34.70 15.85
CA ASN A 68 -16.70 -34.27 15.33
C ASN A 68 -15.69 -33.90 16.41
N ILE A 69 -16.13 -33.29 17.52
CA ILE A 69 -15.23 -32.67 18.51
C ILE A 69 -15.30 -33.38 19.88
N GLY A 70 -16.27 -34.26 20.09
CA GLY A 70 -16.44 -35.02 21.33
C GLY A 70 -17.01 -34.18 22.49
N PRO A 71 -16.78 -34.59 23.76
CA PRO A 71 -17.26 -33.90 24.97
C PRO A 71 -16.96 -32.39 25.06
N PRO A 72 -15.84 -31.85 24.53
CA PRO A 72 -15.56 -30.41 24.54
C PRO A 72 -16.65 -29.53 23.93
N PHE A 73 -17.55 -30.06 23.09
CA PHE A 73 -18.68 -29.30 22.53
C PHE A 73 -19.58 -28.66 23.62
N LEU A 74 -19.63 -29.24 24.82
CA LEU A 74 -20.41 -28.73 25.95
C LEU A 74 -20.02 -27.30 26.34
N TRP A 75 -18.77 -26.90 26.13
CA TRP A 75 -18.32 -25.53 26.34
C TRP A 75 -18.98 -24.53 25.39
N THR A 76 -19.28 -24.96 24.15
CA THR A 76 -19.95 -24.09 23.16
C THR A 76 -21.42 -23.93 23.52
N VAL A 77 -22.06 -25.02 23.96
CA VAL A 77 -23.43 -24.99 24.47
C VAL A 77 -23.51 -24.12 25.73
N GLY A 78 -22.56 -24.30 26.67
CA GLY A 78 -22.46 -23.52 27.90
C GLY A 78 -22.32 -22.02 27.65
N LEU A 79 -21.40 -21.62 26.75
CA LEU A 79 -21.26 -20.22 26.31
C LEU A 79 -22.58 -19.68 25.75
N SER A 80 -23.23 -20.45 24.88
CA SER A 80 -24.49 -20.04 24.24
C SER A 80 -25.59 -19.82 25.27
N THR A 81 -25.75 -20.75 26.22
CA THR A 81 -26.76 -20.64 27.29
C THR A 81 -26.47 -19.49 28.24
N ALA A 82 -25.22 -19.32 28.67
CA ALA A 82 -24.83 -18.25 29.59
C ALA A 82 -25.01 -16.88 28.94
N ALA A 83 -24.62 -16.74 27.67
CA ALA A 83 -24.79 -15.50 26.93
C ALA A 83 -26.26 -15.15 26.71
N TYR A 84 -27.13 -16.14 26.41
CA TYR A 84 -28.56 -15.90 26.27
C TYR A 84 -29.20 -15.42 27.58
N MET A 85 -28.85 -16.05 28.71
CA MET A 85 -29.29 -15.60 30.04
C MET A 85 -28.81 -14.19 30.36
N LEU A 86 -27.56 -13.87 30.02
CA LEU A 86 -26.99 -12.53 30.19
C LEU A 86 -27.73 -11.49 29.32
N ILE A 87 -28.05 -11.81 28.06
CA ILE A 87 -28.83 -10.94 27.18
C ILE A 87 -30.21 -10.66 27.78
N ILE A 88 -30.90 -11.67 28.32
CA ILE A 88 -32.20 -11.50 28.97
C ILE A 88 -32.06 -10.60 30.20
N LEU A 89 -31.14 -10.92 31.11
CA LEU A 89 -30.91 -10.16 32.34
C LEU A 89 -30.61 -8.69 32.04
N LEU A 90 -29.69 -8.43 31.12
CA LEU A 90 -29.34 -7.08 30.71
C LEU A 90 -30.49 -6.37 30.01
N SER A 91 -31.39 -7.08 29.32
CA SER A 91 -32.57 -6.46 28.70
C SER A 91 -33.54 -5.87 29.72
N PHE A 92 -33.52 -6.34 30.97
CA PHE A 92 -34.25 -5.72 32.08
C PHE A 92 -33.52 -4.52 32.71
N VAL A 93 -32.19 -4.47 32.59
CA VAL A 93 -31.35 -3.44 33.24
C VAL A 93 -31.04 -2.27 32.31
N THR A 94 -30.64 -2.53 31.06
CA THR A 94 -30.18 -1.51 30.11
C THR A 94 -30.46 -1.91 28.66
N ARG A 95 -30.94 -0.94 27.87
CA ARG A 95 -31.17 -1.12 26.42
C ARG A 95 -30.04 -0.55 25.55
N ARG A 96 -29.17 0.30 26.12
CA ARG A 96 -28.13 1.03 25.38
C ARG A 96 -26.75 0.36 25.42
N TRP A 97 -26.45 -0.32 26.52
CA TRP A 97 -25.11 -0.86 26.80
C TRP A 97 -25.05 -2.39 26.77
N ARG A 98 -26.17 -3.06 26.50
CA ARG A 98 -26.27 -4.53 26.57
C ARG A 98 -25.32 -5.21 25.60
N GLY A 99 -25.27 -4.78 24.33
CA GLY A 99 -24.38 -5.31 23.31
C GLY A 99 -22.90 -5.20 23.69
N LEU A 100 -22.50 -4.05 24.25
CA LEU A 100 -21.12 -3.85 24.72
C LEU A 100 -20.78 -4.78 25.89
N LEU A 101 -21.65 -4.85 26.90
CA LEU A 101 -21.44 -5.68 28.08
C LEU A 101 -21.38 -7.18 27.72
N VAL A 102 -22.29 -7.66 26.86
CA VAL A 102 -22.26 -9.04 26.35
C VAL A 102 -20.97 -9.30 25.57
N SER A 103 -20.53 -8.35 24.75
CA SER A 103 -19.27 -8.49 23.99
C SER A 103 -18.06 -8.64 24.90
N ILE A 104 -17.97 -7.82 25.94
CA ILE A 104 -16.90 -7.92 26.94
C ILE A 104 -16.98 -9.28 27.65
N SER A 105 -18.14 -9.68 28.14
CA SER A 105 -18.31 -10.96 28.85
C SER A 105 -17.96 -12.17 27.97
N VAL A 106 -18.37 -12.18 26.70
CA VAL A 106 -18.06 -13.27 25.76
C VAL A 106 -16.57 -13.33 25.45
N ILE A 107 -15.92 -12.20 25.16
CA ILE A 107 -14.47 -12.17 24.90
C ILE A 107 -13.70 -12.58 26.16
N SER A 108 -14.07 -12.06 27.33
CA SER A 108 -13.47 -12.46 28.61
C SER A 108 -13.63 -13.96 28.87
N PHE A 109 -14.79 -14.54 28.56
CA PHE A 109 -15.00 -15.99 28.67
C PHE A 109 -14.05 -16.78 27.77
N LEU A 110 -13.87 -16.39 26.51
CA LEU A 110 -12.93 -17.05 25.59
C LEU A 110 -11.50 -17.03 26.15
N LEU A 111 -11.05 -15.85 26.58
CA LEU A 111 -9.71 -15.63 27.13
C LEU A 111 -9.48 -16.41 28.44
N LEU A 112 -10.46 -16.41 29.35
CA LEU A 112 -10.38 -17.17 30.60
C LEU A 112 -10.39 -18.69 30.33
N SER A 113 -11.16 -19.13 29.34
CA SER A 113 -11.24 -20.54 28.97
C SER A 113 -9.91 -21.07 28.44
N GLU A 114 -9.21 -20.26 27.64
CA GLU A 114 -7.88 -20.57 27.12
C GLU A 114 -6.81 -20.66 28.21
N VAL A 115 -6.83 -19.75 29.20
CA VAL A 115 -5.75 -19.66 30.20
C VAL A 115 -5.96 -20.61 31.38
N PHE A 116 -7.19 -20.74 31.88
CA PHE A 116 -7.43 -21.35 33.19
C PHE A 116 -8.22 -22.65 33.16
N VAL A 117 -8.97 -22.91 32.09
CA VAL A 117 -10.04 -23.91 32.14
C VAL A 117 -9.76 -25.11 31.23
N LEU A 118 -9.20 -24.88 30.05
CA LEU A 118 -9.06 -25.90 29.03
C LEU A 118 -7.59 -26.25 28.81
N ASN A 119 -7.33 -27.55 28.71
CA ASN A 119 -6.02 -28.04 28.28
C ASN A 119 -5.71 -27.49 26.87
N PRO A 120 -4.45 -27.12 26.55
CA PRO A 120 -4.10 -26.49 25.27
C PRO A 120 -4.58 -27.27 24.04
N LYS A 121 -4.44 -28.60 24.04
CA LYS A 121 -4.92 -29.47 22.96
C LYS A 121 -6.44 -29.38 22.76
N MET A 122 -7.18 -29.39 23.86
CA MET A 122 -8.65 -29.29 23.82
C MET A 122 -9.11 -27.90 23.36
N TRP A 123 -8.42 -26.83 23.80
CA TRP A 123 -8.72 -25.48 23.34
C TRP A 123 -8.51 -25.33 21.83
N GLN A 124 -7.38 -25.80 21.29
CA GLN A 124 -7.13 -25.72 19.84
C GLN A 124 -8.21 -26.44 19.01
N GLN A 125 -8.76 -27.56 19.50
CA GLN A 125 -9.85 -28.28 18.83
C GLN A 125 -11.17 -27.50 18.77
N ILE A 126 -11.52 -26.74 19.83
CA ILE A 126 -12.81 -26.01 19.88
C ILE A 126 -12.70 -24.52 19.52
N ARG A 127 -11.49 -23.96 19.44
CA ARG A 127 -11.23 -22.51 19.29
C ARG A 127 -12.00 -21.90 18.12
N GLY A 128 -11.97 -22.54 16.95
CA GLY A 128 -12.70 -22.06 15.77
C GLY A 128 -14.22 -22.01 15.97
N VAL A 129 -14.79 -23.08 16.56
CA VAL A 129 -16.22 -23.18 16.86
C VAL A 129 -16.66 -22.11 17.87
N GLN A 130 -15.87 -21.92 18.93
CA GLN A 130 -16.11 -20.92 19.96
C GLN A 130 -16.06 -19.50 19.40
N MET A 131 -15.10 -19.21 18.51
CA MET A 131 -15.00 -17.92 17.84
C MET A 131 -16.25 -17.63 16.99
N ILE A 132 -16.72 -18.61 16.20
CA ILE A 132 -17.95 -18.46 15.39
C ILE A 132 -19.17 -18.22 16.28
N ALA A 133 -19.31 -18.99 17.37
CA ALA A 133 -20.39 -18.82 18.33
C ALA A 133 -20.35 -17.42 18.96
N ALA A 134 -19.17 -16.96 19.41
CA ALA A 134 -18.97 -15.63 19.98
C ALA A 134 -19.37 -14.52 18.99
N MET A 135 -18.93 -14.60 17.73
CA MET A 135 -19.30 -13.63 16.70
C MET A 135 -20.83 -13.58 16.50
N LYS A 136 -21.50 -14.74 16.44
CA LYS A 136 -22.96 -14.82 16.31
C LYS A 136 -23.69 -14.22 17.52
N ILE A 137 -23.24 -14.53 18.74
CA ILE A 137 -23.79 -14.01 20.01
C ILE A 137 -23.66 -12.49 20.07
N ILE A 138 -22.46 -11.96 19.82
CA ILE A 138 -22.18 -10.52 19.81
C ILE A 138 -23.04 -9.81 18.77
N SER A 139 -23.21 -10.41 17.59
CA SER A 139 -24.07 -9.87 16.54
C SER A 139 -25.50 -9.70 17.02
N VAL A 140 -26.08 -10.73 17.65
CA VAL A 140 -27.44 -10.68 18.19
C VAL A 140 -27.56 -9.59 19.26
N ALA A 141 -26.61 -9.52 20.20
CA ALA A 141 -26.64 -8.55 21.28
C ALA A 141 -26.58 -7.09 20.77
N ILE A 142 -25.71 -6.80 19.80
CA ILE A 142 -25.58 -5.45 19.21
C ILE A 142 -26.77 -5.12 18.30
N GLU A 143 -27.29 -6.07 17.52
CA GLU A 143 -28.46 -5.85 16.67
C GLU A 143 -29.73 -5.59 17.47
N LEU A 144 -29.86 -6.22 18.65
CA LEU A 144 -30.95 -5.92 19.59
C LEU A 144 -30.85 -4.48 20.12
N ASP A 145 -29.64 -3.94 20.37
CA ASP A 145 -29.46 -2.54 20.80
C ASP A 145 -29.77 -1.54 19.67
N ARG A 146 -29.56 -1.97 18.41
CA ARG A 146 -29.93 -1.20 17.21
C ARG A 146 -31.42 -1.29 16.86
N ASN A 147 -32.24 -1.97 17.67
CA ASN A 147 -33.66 -2.21 17.44
C ASN A 147 -33.99 -2.85 16.08
N LEU A 148 -33.09 -3.71 15.57
CA LEU A 148 -33.32 -4.40 14.30
C LEU A 148 -34.28 -5.59 14.45
N PHE A 149 -34.45 -6.11 15.67
CA PHE A 149 -35.40 -7.17 15.96
C PHE A 149 -36.75 -6.61 16.41
N LYS A 150 -37.84 -7.14 15.84
CA LYS A 150 -39.22 -6.81 16.26
C LYS A 150 -39.56 -7.36 17.65
N ARG A 151 -39.00 -8.52 18.00
CA ARG A 151 -39.17 -9.21 19.29
C ARG A 151 -37.85 -9.85 19.71
N MET A 152 -37.70 -10.10 21.01
CA MET A 152 -36.59 -10.91 21.50
C MET A 152 -36.67 -12.33 20.93
N LEU A 153 -35.52 -12.85 20.52
CA LEU A 153 -35.37 -14.24 20.07
C LEU A 153 -35.75 -15.18 21.21
N ASN A 154 -36.54 -16.20 20.91
CA ASN A 154 -36.78 -17.26 21.89
C ASN A 154 -35.55 -18.19 22.01
N PRO A 155 -35.47 -19.02 23.07
CA PRO A 155 -34.28 -19.85 23.32
C PRO A 155 -33.98 -20.82 22.17
N VAL A 156 -35.02 -21.30 21.48
CA VAL A 156 -34.91 -22.26 20.37
C VAL A 156 -34.42 -21.57 19.10
N GLU A 157 -34.94 -20.39 18.76
CA GLU A 157 -34.47 -19.55 17.66
C GLU A 157 -32.99 -19.19 17.85
N PHE A 158 -32.62 -18.76 19.06
CA PHE A 158 -31.25 -18.44 19.43
C PHE A 158 -30.34 -19.66 19.33
N GLY A 159 -30.69 -20.76 20.00
CA GLY A 159 -29.89 -21.98 20.01
C GLY A 159 -29.72 -22.59 18.62
N GLY A 160 -30.80 -22.65 17.82
CA GLY A 160 -30.77 -23.16 16.46
C GLY A 160 -29.90 -22.31 15.53
N TYR A 161 -29.84 -20.99 15.73
CA TYR A 161 -28.94 -20.11 14.99
C TYR A 161 -27.47 -20.29 15.37
N ILE A 162 -27.15 -20.37 16.67
CA ILE A 162 -25.77 -20.55 17.12
C ILE A 162 -25.24 -21.91 16.67
N LEU A 163 -25.99 -22.98 16.93
CA LEU A 163 -25.58 -24.35 16.66
C LEU A 163 -25.99 -24.87 15.28
N CYS A 164 -26.39 -24.02 14.33
CA CYS A 164 -26.77 -24.45 12.98
C CYS A 164 -25.70 -25.38 12.34
N PRO A 165 -26.05 -26.61 11.90
CA PRO A 165 -25.07 -27.58 11.38
C PRO A 165 -24.33 -27.09 10.13
N ALA A 166 -24.92 -26.14 9.40
CA ALA A 166 -24.36 -25.58 8.18
C ALA A 166 -23.05 -24.83 8.44
N ASN A 167 -22.91 -24.16 9.59
CA ASN A 167 -21.79 -23.26 9.86
C ASN A 167 -21.30 -23.22 11.31
N CYS A 168 -21.71 -24.16 12.17
CA CYS A 168 -21.20 -24.22 13.54
C CYS A 168 -19.76 -24.74 13.64
N ILE A 169 -19.32 -25.62 12.74
CA ILE A 169 -17.96 -26.20 12.74
C ILE A 169 -16.98 -25.30 11.97
N LEU A 170 -17.17 -25.15 10.65
CA LEU A 170 -16.20 -24.47 9.79
C LEU A 170 -16.49 -22.97 9.60
N GLY A 171 -17.74 -22.54 9.79
CA GLY A 171 -18.16 -21.16 9.49
C GLY A 171 -18.12 -20.85 7.99
N PRO A 172 -19.08 -20.07 7.48
CA PRO A 172 -18.90 -18.65 7.70
C PRO A 172 -19.95 -18.06 8.64
N TRP A 173 -19.57 -16.95 9.29
CA TRP A 173 -20.53 -16.13 10.02
C TRP A 173 -21.58 -15.56 9.05
N ILE A 174 -22.85 -15.61 9.46
CA ILE A 174 -23.99 -14.96 8.82
C ILE A 174 -24.84 -14.31 9.89
N SER A 175 -25.58 -13.24 9.58
CA SER A 175 -26.53 -12.64 10.53
C SER A 175 -27.74 -13.54 10.79
N PHE A 176 -28.43 -13.35 11.92
CA PHE A 176 -29.66 -14.08 12.23
C PHE A 176 -30.73 -13.87 11.14
N HIS A 177 -30.85 -12.66 10.61
CA HIS A 177 -31.80 -12.33 9.54
C HIS A 177 -31.56 -13.17 8.28
N SER A 178 -30.29 -13.29 7.86
CA SER A 178 -29.92 -14.12 6.71
C SER A 178 -30.16 -15.61 6.98
N TYR A 179 -29.80 -16.08 8.17
CA TYR A 179 -30.08 -17.44 8.62
C TYR A 179 -31.58 -17.77 8.55
N ASN A 180 -32.44 -16.90 9.09
CA ASN A 180 -33.88 -17.11 9.09
C ASN A 180 -34.46 -17.09 7.67
N GLN A 181 -33.98 -16.22 6.79
CA GLN A 181 -34.39 -16.19 5.39
C GLN A 181 -34.00 -17.48 4.64
N TYR A 182 -32.78 -17.97 4.84
CA TYR A 182 -32.29 -19.19 4.17
C TYR A 182 -33.00 -20.47 4.60
N LEU A 183 -33.57 -20.50 5.81
CA LEU A 183 -34.42 -21.60 6.26
C LEU A 183 -35.72 -21.74 5.44
N GLU A 184 -36.14 -20.69 4.73
CA GLU A 184 -37.41 -20.68 3.99
C GLU A 184 -37.24 -20.95 2.49
N VAL A 185 -36.00 -20.92 1.99
CA VAL A 185 -35.70 -21.12 0.57
C VAL A 185 -35.98 -22.57 0.18
N LYS A 186 -36.69 -22.77 -0.94
CA LYS A 186 -37.03 -24.08 -1.48
C LYS A 186 -36.23 -24.34 -2.75
N PHE A 187 -35.38 -25.36 -2.74
CA PHE A 187 -34.65 -25.76 -3.94
C PHE A 187 -34.15 -27.20 -3.82
N LEU A 188 -34.46 -28.00 -4.83
CA LEU A 188 -33.78 -29.26 -5.12
C LEU A 188 -33.61 -29.31 -6.63
N SER A 189 -32.56 -28.65 -7.11
CA SER A 189 -32.30 -28.51 -8.55
C SER A 189 -30.97 -29.18 -8.91
N ARG A 190 -30.80 -29.52 -10.20
CA ARG A 190 -29.50 -29.98 -10.72
C ARG A 190 -28.38 -28.95 -10.52
N ARG A 191 -28.73 -27.64 -10.48
CA ARG A 191 -27.78 -26.54 -10.25
C ARG A 191 -27.23 -26.57 -8.83
N TRP A 192 -28.05 -26.90 -7.84
CA TRP A 192 -27.64 -27.04 -6.44
C TRP A 192 -26.56 -28.13 -6.28
N LEU A 193 -26.83 -29.33 -6.81
CA LEU A 193 -25.85 -30.42 -6.78
C LEU A 193 -24.56 -30.04 -7.52
N LYS A 194 -24.66 -29.36 -8.66
CA LYS A 194 -23.50 -28.87 -9.42
C LYS A 194 -22.62 -27.93 -8.59
N ILE A 195 -23.22 -27.02 -7.81
CA ILE A 195 -22.48 -26.10 -6.93
C ILE A 195 -21.74 -26.87 -5.84
N ILE A 196 -22.38 -27.87 -5.21
CA ILE A 196 -21.75 -28.71 -4.17
C ILE A 196 -20.54 -29.44 -4.76
N VAL A 197 -20.72 -30.14 -5.88
CA VAL A 197 -19.65 -30.94 -6.50
C VAL A 197 -18.46 -30.07 -6.92
N ILE A 198 -18.71 -28.90 -7.52
CA ILE A 198 -17.63 -27.99 -7.92
C ILE A 198 -16.84 -27.48 -6.72
N ASN A 199 -17.52 -27.05 -5.64
CA ASN A 199 -16.82 -26.54 -4.45
C ASN A 199 -16.11 -27.66 -3.68
N LEU A 200 -16.66 -28.88 -3.67
CA LEU A 200 -16.01 -30.05 -3.09
C LEU A 200 -14.73 -30.41 -3.84
N PHE A 201 -14.77 -30.38 -5.18
CA PHE A 201 -13.58 -30.58 -6.00
C PHE A 201 -12.49 -29.54 -5.67
N PHE A 202 -12.84 -28.25 -5.62
CA PHE A 202 -11.87 -27.21 -5.24
C PHE A 202 -11.34 -27.38 -3.82
N ALA A 203 -12.19 -27.78 -2.86
CA ALA A 203 -11.75 -28.06 -1.50
C ALA A 203 -10.68 -29.17 -1.48
N MET A 204 -10.96 -30.30 -2.12
CA MET A 204 -10.02 -31.43 -2.19
C MET A 204 -8.73 -31.06 -2.92
N PHE A 205 -8.82 -30.32 -4.03
CA PHE A 205 -7.68 -29.81 -4.76
C PHE A 205 -6.77 -28.92 -3.88
N PHE A 206 -7.35 -27.99 -3.13
CA PHE A 206 -6.56 -27.13 -2.23
C PHE A 206 -5.94 -27.89 -1.06
N LEU A 207 -6.62 -28.93 -0.55
CA LEU A 207 -6.08 -29.79 0.50
C LEU A 207 -4.84 -30.56 0.01
N GLU A 208 -4.92 -31.13 -1.19
CA GLU A 208 -3.81 -31.82 -1.84
C GLU A 208 -2.64 -30.85 -2.14
N LEU A 209 -2.94 -29.65 -2.64
CA LEU A 209 -1.92 -28.63 -2.86
C LEU A 209 -1.19 -28.26 -1.57
N SER A 210 -1.93 -28.09 -0.48
CA SER A 210 -1.41 -27.67 0.82
C SER A 210 -0.48 -28.72 1.44
N ASN A 211 -0.92 -29.98 1.47
CA ASN A 211 -0.23 -31.04 2.23
C ASN A 211 0.80 -31.80 1.41
N CYS A 212 0.61 -31.91 0.08
CA CYS A 212 1.42 -32.81 -0.75
C CYS A 212 2.22 -32.05 -1.81
N VAL A 213 1.58 -31.19 -2.62
CA VAL A 213 2.24 -30.61 -3.81
C VAL A 213 3.21 -29.49 -3.45
N ILE A 214 2.82 -28.55 -2.58
CA ILE A 214 3.66 -27.40 -2.22
C ILE A 214 4.91 -27.84 -1.43
N PRO A 215 4.80 -28.69 -0.40
CA PRO A 215 5.98 -29.21 0.29
C PRO A 215 6.93 -29.97 -0.63
N TRP A 216 6.40 -30.67 -1.65
CA TRP A 216 7.20 -31.47 -2.58
C TRP A 216 7.97 -30.64 -3.62
N TYR A 217 7.37 -29.57 -4.17
CA TYR A 217 8.01 -28.79 -5.24
C TYR A 217 9.12 -27.84 -4.75
N ILE A 218 9.11 -27.43 -3.48
CA ILE A 218 10.12 -26.54 -2.89
C ILE A 218 10.84 -27.29 -1.77
N ASP A 219 12.04 -27.77 -2.07
CA ASP A 219 12.86 -28.54 -1.15
C ASP A 219 13.39 -27.70 0.03
N ASP A 220 13.74 -28.36 1.13
CA ASP A 220 14.29 -27.74 2.34
C ASP A 220 15.69 -27.15 2.12
N ASP A 221 16.43 -27.64 1.12
CA ASP A 221 17.76 -27.14 0.74
C ASP A 221 17.73 -25.81 -0.03
N MET A 222 16.54 -25.30 -0.36
CA MET A 222 16.39 -24.03 -1.06
C MET A 222 16.70 -22.82 -0.17
N THR A 223 16.83 -21.64 -0.77
CA THR A 223 17.05 -20.40 0.00
C THR A 223 15.97 -20.22 1.06
N LYS A 224 16.33 -19.69 2.23
CA LYS A 224 15.41 -19.44 3.36
C LYS A 224 14.10 -18.73 2.96
N TRP A 225 14.15 -17.84 1.96
CA TRP A 225 12.98 -17.12 1.45
C TRP A 225 12.04 -17.99 0.61
N LEU A 226 12.57 -18.95 -0.15
CA LEU A 226 11.75 -19.91 -0.89
C LEU A 226 11.05 -20.87 0.07
N VAL A 227 11.77 -21.33 1.11
CA VAL A 227 11.19 -22.14 2.19
C VAL A 227 10.09 -21.36 2.93
N ALA A 228 10.36 -20.10 3.31
CA ALA A 228 9.35 -19.22 3.91
C ALA A 228 8.12 -19.02 3.01
N TYR A 229 8.33 -18.82 1.70
CA TYR A 229 7.25 -18.66 0.75
C TYR A 229 6.43 -19.96 0.59
N ARG A 230 7.09 -21.12 0.53
CA ARG A 230 6.46 -22.45 0.50
C ARG A 230 5.52 -22.64 1.67
N ASP A 231 6.02 -22.46 2.89
CA ASP A 231 5.25 -22.68 4.11
C ASP A 231 4.07 -21.70 4.20
N ALA A 232 4.32 -20.43 3.85
CA ALA A 232 3.28 -19.43 3.73
C ALA A 232 2.20 -19.83 2.70
N GLN A 233 2.60 -20.37 1.54
CA GLN A 233 1.69 -20.78 0.48
C GLN A 233 0.88 -22.02 0.89
N ALA A 234 1.51 -23.01 1.52
CA ALA A 234 0.84 -24.19 2.05
C ALA A 234 -0.25 -23.80 3.06
N PHE A 235 0.05 -22.86 3.96
CA PHE A 235 -0.92 -22.29 4.90
C PHE A 235 -2.09 -21.57 4.21
N ARG A 236 -1.85 -20.85 3.11
CA ARG A 236 -2.94 -20.22 2.33
C ARG A 236 -3.82 -21.26 1.64
N MET A 237 -3.23 -22.32 1.09
CA MET A 237 -3.99 -23.40 0.45
C MET A 237 -4.88 -24.15 1.45
N SER A 238 -4.41 -24.41 2.68
CA SER A 238 -5.26 -25.02 3.72
C SER A 238 -6.44 -24.10 4.09
N HIS A 239 -6.23 -22.78 4.14
CA HIS A 239 -7.30 -21.81 4.32
C HIS A 239 -8.33 -21.84 3.16
N TYR A 240 -7.89 -21.99 1.91
CA TYR A 240 -8.79 -22.14 0.76
C TYR A 240 -9.58 -23.44 0.78
N PHE A 241 -8.97 -24.54 1.26
CA PHE A 241 -9.68 -25.79 1.56
C PHE A 241 -10.81 -25.55 2.57
N VAL A 242 -10.50 -25.00 3.75
CA VAL A 242 -11.50 -24.72 4.80
C VAL A 242 -12.62 -23.81 4.28
N SER A 243 -12.27 -22.78 3.51
CA SER A 243 -13.23 -21.84 2.93
C SER A 243 -14.14 -22.48 1.89
N SER A 244 -13.61 -23.36 1.04
CA SER A 244 -14.41 -24.08 0.03
C SER A 244 -15.29 -25.13 0.69
N MET A 245 -14.76 -25.81 1.71
CA MET A 245 -15.48 -26.82 2.49
C MET A 245 -16.64 -26.21 3.29
N SER A 246 -16.49 -24.99 3.78
CA SER A 246 -17.59 -24.31 4.45
C SER A 246 -18.70 -23.87 3.49
N ILE A 247 -18.37 -23.52 2.25
CA ILE A 247 -19.37 -23.30 1.18
C ILE A 247 -20.12 -24.61 0.91
N VAL A 248 -19.42 -25.74 0.81
CA VAL A 248 -20.05 -27.07 0.65
C VAL A 248 -21.04 -27.35 1.78
N SER A 249 -20.64 -27.13 3.03
CA SER A 249 -21.51 -27.31 4.20
C SER A 249 -22.76 -26.42 4.15
N MET A 250 -22.56 -25.12 3.89
CA MET A 250 -23.65 -24.14 3.78
C MET A 250 -24.63 -24.47 2.66
N VAL A 251 -24.13 -24.71 1.45
CA VAL A 251 -24.95 -24.98 0.27
C VAL A 251 -25.67 -26.32 0.41
N SER A 252 -25.05 -27.33 1.03
CA SER A 252 -25.71 -28.62 1.33
C SER A 252 -26.92 -28.44 2.24
N ALA A 253 -26.81 -27.56 3.24
CA ALA A 253 -27.90 -27.20 4.13
C ALA A 253 -28.89 -26.25 3.49
N GLY A 254 -28.58 -25.76 2.30
CA GLY A 254 -29.36 -24.82 1.52
C GLY A 254 -29.23 -23.33 1.90
N PHE A 255 -28.16 -22.97 2.60
CA PHE A 255 -27.88 -21.61 3.01
C PHE A 255 -27.01 -20.89 1.98
N GLY A 256 -27.26 -19.59 1.76
CA GLY A 256 -26.53 -18.80 0.76
C GLY A 256 -27.02 -18.97 -0.68
N LEU A 257 -28.17 -19.62 -0.88
CA LEU A 257 -28.82 -19.77 -2.17
C LEU A 257 -30.12 -18.96 -2.23
N THR A 258 -30.38 -18.35 -3.39
CA THR A 258 -31.69 -17.78 -3.72
C THR A 258 -32.65 -18.86 -4.20
N ASN A 259 -33.96 -18.54 -4.32
CA ASN A 259 -34.96 -19.46 -4.86
C ASN A 259 -34.61 -19.93 -6.29
N ASP A 260 -33.91 -19.11 -7.08
CA ASP A 260 -33.43 -19.45 -8.43
C ASP A 260 -32.11 -20.26 -8.41
N CYS A 261 -31.66 -20.67 -7.23
CA CYS A 261 -30.43 -21.43 -7.00
C CYS A 261 -29.17 -20.66 -7.46
N HIS A 262 -29.16 -19.34 -7.26
CA HIS A 262 -27.96 -18.53 -7.38
C HIS A 262 -27.21 -18.51 -6.04
N CYS A 263 -25.89 -18.73 -6.07
CA CYS A 263 -25.05 -18.68 -4.86
C CYS A 263 -24.60 -17.26 -4.58
N GLU A 264 -25.02 -16.71 -3.43
CA GLU A 264 -24.61 -15.41 -2.92
C GLU A 264 -23.49 -15.54 -1.87
N LEU A 265 -23.13 -16.77 -1.49
CA LEU A 265 -22.14 -17.02 -0.47
C LEU A 265 -20.72 -16.84 -1.02
N HIS A 266 -19.97 -15.96 -0.36
CA HIS A 266 -18.57 -15.70 -0.67
C HIS A 266 -17.76 -15.71 0.62
N VAL A 267 -16.83 -16.67 0.75
CA VAL A 267 -15.96 -16.81 1.94
C VAL A 267 -14.58 -16.19 1.69
N THR A 268 -13.91 -16.61 0.62
CA THR A 268 -12.59 -16.11 0.21
C THR A 268 -12.52 -15.91 -1.31
N LYS A 269 -11.53 -15.13 -1.80
CA LYS A 269 -11.22 -15.02 -3.24
C LYS A 269 -9.71 -15.17 -3.47
N PRO A 270 -9.21 -16.39 -3.77
CA PRO A 270 -7.78 -16.69 -3.86
C PRO A 270 -7.00 -15.78 -4.82
N TYR A 271 -7.61 -15.42 -5.96
CA TYR A 271 -6.97 -14.54 -6.95
C TYR A 271 -6.49 -13.20 -6.37
N PHE A 272 -7.28 -12.57 -5.49
CA PHE A 272 -6.92 -11.28 -4.89
C PHE A 272 -5.93 -11.40 -3.72
N ILE A 273 -5.60 -12.63 -3.32
CA ILE A 273 -4.66 -12.93 -2.23
C ILE A 273 -3.31 -13.33 -2.82
N GLU A 274 -3.29 -14.20 -3.83
CA GLU A 274 -2.05 -14.63 -4.50
C GLU A 274 -1.49 -13.57 -5.46
N MET A 275 -2.36 -12.78 -6.10
CA MET A 275 -1.98 -11.66 -6.96
C MET A 275 -2.58 -10.35 -6.44
N PRO A 276 -2.17 -9.90 -5.23
CA PRO A 276 -2.84 -8.81 -4.56
C PRO A 276 -2.48 -7.48 -5.21
N ARG A 277 -3.50 -6.65 -5.46
CA ARG A 277 -3.22 -5.25 -5.81
C ARG A 277 -2.61 -4.53 -4.62
N SER A 278 -3.11 -4.75 -3.40
CA SER A 278 -2.72 -4.09 -2.14
C SER A 278 -3.04 -4.97 -0.94
N LEU A 279 -2.42 -4.75 0.22
CA LEU A 279 -2.69 -5.49 1.46
C LEU A 279 -4.13 -5.31 1.95
N VAL A 280 -4.75 -4.15 1.73
CA VAL A 280 -6.19 -3.93 2.02
C VAL A 280 -7.08 -4.92 1.28
N GLN A 281 -6.75 -5.30 0.04
CA GLN A 281 -7.50 -6.31 -0.70
C GLN A 281 -7.33 -7.69 -0.09
N VAL A 282 -6.09 -8.03 0.30
CA VAL A 282 -5.81 -9.30 0.97
C VAL A 282 -6.66 -9.44 2.23
N VAL A 283 -6.69 -8.41 3.08
CA VAL A 283 -7.48 -8.41 4.32
C VAL A 283 -8.98 -8.62 4.06
N ILE A 284 -9.53 -7.98 3.02
CA ILE A 284 -10.95 -8.11 2.68
C ILE A 284 -11.25 -9.51 2.17
N TYR A 285 -10.43 -10.02 1.24
CA TYR A 285 -10.70 -11.25 0.50
C TYR A 285 -10.18 -12.50 1.19
N TRP A 286 -9.32 -12.37 2.20
CA TRP A 286 -8.87 -13.46 3.06
C TRP A 286 -10.08 -14.13 3.69
N ASN A 287 -10.88 -13.38 4.46
CA ASN A 287 -12.11 -13.88 5.07
C ASN A 287 -13.18 -12.79 5.01
N MET A 288 -13.98 -12.80 3.95
CA MET A 288 -15.01 -11.78 3.69
C MET A 288 -16.10 -11.72 4.77
N PRO A 289 -16.61 -12.84 5.31
CA PRO A 289 -17.57 -12.84 6.43
C PRO A 289 -17.00 -12.18 7.70
N MET A 290 -15.78 -12.55 8.10
CA MET A 290 -15.10 -11.94 9.25
C MET A 290 -14.84 -10.45 9.01
N HIS A 291 -14.39 -10.08 7.81
CA HIS A 291 -14.18 -8.68 7.45
C HIS A 291 -15.49 -7.88 7.55
N HIS A 292 -16.60 -8.39 7.02
CA HIS A 292 -17.90 -7.72 7.12
C HIS A 292 -18.38 -7.61 8.57
N TRP A 293 -18.17 -8.64 9.38
CA TRP A 293 -18.48 -8.63 10.79
C TRP A 293 -17.68 -7.53 11.52
N LEU A 294 -16.35 -7.57 11.42
CA LEU A 294 -15.46 -6.57 12.00
C LEU A 294 -15.83 -5.15 11.55
N LYS A 295 -16.12 -4.97 10.27
CA LYS A 295 -16.54 -3.68 9.71
C LYS A 295 -17.84 -3.17 10.34
N ASN A 296 -18.83 -4.04 10.52
CA ASN A 296 -20.17 -3.66 10.96
C ASN A 296 -20.34 -3.55 12.48
N TYR A 297 -19.59 -4.32 13.26
CA TYR A 297 -19.72 -4.37 14.72
C TYR A 297 -18.57 -3.67 15.45
N VAL A 298 -17.39 -3.52 14.84
CA VAL A 298 -16.22 -2.88 15.48
C VAL A 298 -15.83 -1.59 14.78
N PHE A 299 -15.40 -1.65 13.52
CA PHE A 299 -14.82 -0.52 12.80
C PHE A 299 -15.76 0.70 12.76
N LYS A 300 -17.02 0.51 12.33
CA LYS A 300 -18.02 1.60 12.25
C LYS A 300 -18.31 2.23 13.61
N ALA A 301 -18.26 1.46 14.69
CA ALA A 301 -18.46 1.98 16.04
C ALA A 301 -17.28 2.84 16.51
N CYS A 302 -16.07 2.50 16.08
CA CYS A 302 -14.85 3.23 16.41
C CYS A 302 -14.51 4.37 15.43
N GLN A 303 -15.16 4.42 14.26
CA GLN A 303 -14.92 5.42 13.21
C GLN A 303 -14.99 6.89 13.70
N PRO A 304 -15.91 7.29 14.60
CA PRO A 304 -15.94 8.66 15.13
C PRO A 304 -14.68 9.09 15.90
N TYR A 305 -13.87 8.13 16.37
CA TYR A 305 -12.64 8.38 17.14
C TYR A 305 -11.37 8.43 16.25
N GLY A 306 -11.55 8.47 14.93
CA GLY A 306 -10.47 8.57 13.94
C GLY A 306 -10.18 7.25 13.22
N GLN A 307 -9.68 7.37 11.98
CA GLN A 307 -9.44 6.22 11.09
C GLN A 307 -8.38 5.27 11.64
N PHE A 308 -7.28 5.80 12.18
CA PHE A 308 -6.22 4.97 12.78
C PHE A 308 -6.75 4.18 13.98
N THR A 309 -7.43 4.85 14.92
CA THR A 309 -8.06 4.23 16.09
C THR A 309 -9.04 3.14 15.68
N ALA A 310 -9.89 3.39 14.67
CA ALA A 310 -10.84 2.42 14.17
C ALA A 310 -10.16 1.17 13.59
N ILE A 311 -9.09 1.33 12.81
CA ILE A 311 -8.31 0.20 12.27
C ILE A 311 -7.62 -0.55 13.41
N PHE A 312 -6.91 0.15 14.30
CA PHE A 312 -6.18 -0.45 15.39
C PHE A 312 -7.09 -1.29 16.30
N VAL A 313 -8.20 -0.73 16.77
CA VAL A 313 -9.18 -1.45 17.61
C VAL A 313 -9.78 -2.63 16.84
N THR A 314 -10.04 -2.50 15.54
CA THR A 314 -10.54 -3.62 14.73
C THR A 314 -9.60 -4.82 14.76
N TYR A 315 -8.29 -4.60 14.60
CA TYR A 315 -7.31 -5.69 14.65
C TYR A 315 -7.05 -6.20 16.06
N VAL A 316 -7.13 -5.35 17.09
CA VAL A 316 -7.09 -5.79 18.50
C VAL A 316 -8.26 -6.72 18.80
N ILE A 317 -9.48 -6.36 18.43
CA ILE A 317 -10.65 -7.24 18.65
C ILE A 317 -10.55 -8.52 17.82
N SER A 318 -10.09 -8.43 16.56
CA SER A 318 -9.83 -9.61 15.74
C SER A 318 -8.83 -10.55 16.43
N SER A 319 -7.76 -10.01 17.00
CA SER A 319 -6.74 -10.75 17.75
C SER A 319 -7.32 -11.44 18.98
N LEU A 320 -8.11 -10.71 19.79
CA LEU A 320 -8.70 -11.25 21.02
C LEU A 320 -9.72 -12.36 20.75
N LEU A 321 -10.44 -12.31 19.61
CA LEU A 321 -11.32 -13.40 19.17
C LEU A 321 -10.54 -14.68 18.83
N HIS A 322 -9.29 -14.53 18.41
CA HIS A 322 -8.35 -15.62 18.22
C HIS A 322 -7.64 -16.03 19.52
N GLY A 323 -7.84 -15.37 20.66
CA GLY A 323 -7.21 -15.72 21.94
C GLY A 323 -5.84 -15.05 22.17
N PHE A 324 -5.10 -15.54 23.17
CA PHE A 324 -3.79 -15.00 23.60
C PHE A 324 -2.59 -15.53 22.80
N ASN A 325 -2.81 -16.18 21.67
CA ASN A 325 -1.71 -16.63 20.84
C ASN A 325 -0.93 -15.42 20.28
N PHE A 326 0.32 -15.31 20.74
CA PHE A 326 1.20 -14.19 20.42
C PHE A 326 1.49 -14.08 18.91
N GLN A 327 1.63 -15.20 18.19
CA GLN A 327 1.91 -15.20 16.75
C GLN A 327 0.76 -14.59 15.96
N PHE A 328 -0.47 -15.09 16.19
CA PHE A 328 -1.66 -14.54 15.54
C PHE A 328 -1.84 -13.07 15.87
N SER A 329 -1.56 -12.68 17.12
CA SER A 329 -1.64 -11.29 17.56
C SER A 329 -0.62 -10.41 16.84
N ALA A 330 0.64 -10.83 16.78
CA ALA A 330 1.71 -10.12 16.09
C ALA A 330 1.42 -9.97 14.60
N VAL A 331 1.00 -11.05 13.93
CA VAL A 331 0.67 -11.06 12.50
C VAL A 331 -0.53 -10.14 12.21
N LEU A 332 -1.62 -10.25 12.96
CA LEU A 332 -2.82 -9.45 12.72
C LEU A 332 -2.58 -7.96 12.97
N LEU A 333 -1.92 -7.60 14.08
CA LEU A 333 -1.60 -6.19 14.38
C LEU A 333 -0.61 -5.61 13.36
N SER A 334 0.35 -6.41 12.89
CA SER A 334 1.28 -6.02 11.82
C SER A 334 0.51 -5.76 10.52
N ILE A 335 -0.32 -6.70 10.06
CA ILE A 335 -1.14 -6.52 8.85
C ILE A 335 -2.01 -5.26 8.96
N GLY A 336 -2.62 -5.00 10.12
CA GLY A 336 -3.43 -3.81 10.33
C GLY A 336 -2.64 -2.51 10.20
N THR A 337 -1.45 -2.46 10.81
CA THR A 337 -0.53 -1.32 10.73
C THR A 337 -0.03 -1.12 9.31
N PHE A 338 0.50 -2.16 8.67
CA PHE A 338 1.02 -2.09 7.30
C PHE A 338 -0.07 -1.74 6.28
N SER A 339 -1.30 -2.24 6.47
CA SER A 339 -2.43 -1.89 5.59
C SER A 339 -2.76 -0.40 5.66
N TYR A 340 -2.72 0.19 6.87
CA TYR A 340 -2.92 1.63 7.05
C TYR A 340 -1.81 2.44 6.39
N VAL A 341 -0.55 2.07 6.59
CA VAL A 341 0.55 2.84 6.02
C VAL A 341 0.61 2.70 4.50
N GLU A 342 0.44 1.50 3.95
CA GLU A 342 0.36 1.28 2.50
C GLU A 342 -0.79 2.08 1.87
N TYR A 343 -1.97 2.10 2.51
CA TYR A 343 -3.12 2.87 2.04
C TYR A 343 -2.80 4.37 1.91
N ASN A 344 -2.17 4.96 2.92
CA ASN A 344 -1.78 6.37 2.90
C ASN A 344 -0.65 6.65 1.91
N LEU A 345 0.35 5.77 1.83
CA LEU A 345 1.46 5.89 0.88
C LEU A 345 0.94 5.90 -0.56
N ARG A 346 0.03 4.99 -0.90
CA ARG A 346 -0.60 4.94 -2.23
C ARG A 346 -1.37 6.19 -2.60
N HIS A 347 -2.09 6.80 -1.66
CA HIS A 347 -2.77 8.08 -1.89
C HIS A 347 -1.79 9.19 -2.23
N LYS A 348 -0.68 9.28 -1.49
CA LYS A 348 0.38 10.27 -1.78
C LYS A 348 1.05 10.03 -3.12
N VAL A 349 1.38 8.78 -3.45
CA VAL A 349 1.99 8.42 -4.75
C VAL A 349 1.01 8.68 -5.90
N ALA A 350 -0.28 8.37 -5.72
CA ALA A 350 -1.31 8.62 -6.72
C ALA A 350 -1.48 10.10 -7.02
N SER A 351 -1.45 10.95 -5.98
CA SER A 351 -1.50 12.40 -6.09
C SER A 351 -0.24 12.99 -6.72
N ALA A 352 0.95 12.58 -6.25
CA ALA A 352 2.23 13.12 -6.72
C ALA A 352 2.57 12.75 -8.18
N LEU A 353 2.18 11.56 -8.63
CA LEU A 353 2.44 11.10 -10.00
C LEU A 353 1.21 11.18 -10.91
N GLU A 354 0.08 11.70 -10.42
CA GLU A 354 -1.22 11.66 -11.08
C GLU A 354 -1.54 10.27 -11.69
N VAL A 355 -1.30 9.21 -10.93
CA VAL A 355 -1.35 7.80 -11.41
C VAL A 355 -2.37 6.96 -10.66
N CYS A 356 -3.05 6.07 -11.38
CA CYS A 356 -4.04 5.15 -10.82
C CYS A 356 -3.40 4.01 -10.00
N CYS A 357 -2.86 4.32 -8.81
CA CYS A 357 -2.23 3.36 -7.89
C CYS A 357 -2.90 3.24 -6.51
N LEU A 358 -4.11 3.77 -6.35
CA LEU A 358 -4.91 3.61 -5.13
C LEU A 358 -5.12 2.12 -4.77
N ALA A 359 -5.29 1.84 -3.46
CA ALA A 359 -5.43 0.48 -2.92
C ALA A 359 -6.57 -0.29 -3.60
N ASN A 360 -7.72 0.38 -3.78
CA ASN A 360 -8.76 -0.08 -4.70
C ASN A 360 -8.60 0.59 -6.06
N PRO A 361 -8.81 -0.12 -7.16
CA PRO A 361 -8.81 0.49 -8.49
C PRO A 361 -9.87 1.60 -8.54
N CYS A 362 -9.54 2.71 -9.22
CA CYS A 362 -10.50 3.79 -9.44
C CYS A 362 -11.76 3.23 -10.11
N SER A 363 -12.91 3.78 -9.72
CA SER A 363 -14.20 3.46 -10.34
C SER A 363 -14.25 3.96 -11.79
N LYS A 364 -15.43 3.90 -12.44
CA LYS A 364 -15.59 4.17 -13.88
C LYS A 364 -15.05 5.54 -14.34
N GLN A 365 -14.95 6.53 -13.46
CA GLN A 365 -14.33 7.83 -13.75
C GLN A 365 -13.02 7.97 -12.95
N CYS A 366 -11.89 7.82 -13.63
CA CYS A 366 -10.56 8.01 -13.05
C CYS A 366 -10.05 9.40 -13.44
N GLU A 367 -9.88 10.27 -12.45
CA GLU A 367 -9.41 11.66 -12.61
C GLU A 367 -7.88 11.75 -12.80
N HIS A 368 -7.14 10.68 -12.46
CA HIS A 368 -5.69 10.62 -12.67
C HIS A 368 -5.33 10.69 -14.16
N LYS A 369 -4.30 11.48 -14.49
CA LYS A 369 -3.71 11.60 -15.83
C LYS A 369 -3.24 10.25 -16.38
N PHE A 370 -2.55 9.46 -15.56
CA PHE A 370 -2.09 8.12 -15.89
C PHE A 370 -3.10 7.06 -15.42
N LYS A 371 -4.00 6.66 -16.34
CA LYS A 371 -5.08 5.70 -16.10
C LYS A 371 -4.58 4.26 -15.89
N LYS A 372 -5.48 3.35 -15.50
CA LYS A 372 -5.17 1.96 -15.10
C LYS A 372 -4.27 1.17 -16.07
N ASN A 373 -4.44 1.38 -17.38
CA ASN A 373 -3.71 0.65 -18.44
C ASN A 373 -2.42 1.37 -18.88
N SER A 374 -2.11 2.53 -18.30
CA SER A 374 -0.85 3.22 -18.61
C SER A 374 0.32 2.41 -18.07
N PHE A 375 1.45 2.42 -18.79
CA PHE A 375 2.67 1.74 -18.37
C PHE A 375 3.09 2.13 -16.94
N LEU A 376 3.02 3.42 -16.61
CA LEU A 376 3.34 3.93 -15.27
C LEU A 376 2.40 3.35 -14.20
N ALA A 377 1.09 3.28 -14.45
CA ALA A 377 0.16 2.69 -13.49
C ALA A 377 0.39 1.19 -13.30
N VAL A 378 0.67 0.44 -14.37
CA VAL A 378 0.98 -1.00 -14.29
C VAL A 378 2.27 -1.21 -13.50
N PHE A 379 3.33 -0.45 -13.82
CA PHE A 379 4.62 -0.53 -13.16
C PHE A 379 4.54 -0.21 -11.65
N VAL A 380 3.90 0.91 -11.28
CA VAL A 380 3.75 1.30 -9.87
C VAL A 380 2.94 0.27 -9.10
N ASN A 381 1.83 -0.23 -9.67
CA ASN A 381 1.03 -1.27 -9.01
C ASN A 381 1.79 -2.59 -8.90
N ALA A 382 2.59 -2.99 -9.90
CA ALA A 382 3.42 -4.19 -9.84
C ALA A 382 4.45 -4.13 -8.70
N ILE A 383 5.07 -2.96 -8.47
CA ILE A 383 5.97 -2.75 -7.34
C ILE A 383 5.23 -2.98 -6.01
N PHE A 384 4.07 -2.33 -5.82
CA PHE A 384 3.33 -2.52 -4.57
C PHE A 384 2.80 -3.95 -4.39
N SER A 385 2.39 -4.61 -5.47
CA SER A 385 1.99 -6.03 -5.46
C SER A 385 3.16 -6.91 -5.02
N LEU A 386 4.36 -6.69 -5.56
CA LEU A 386 5.57 -7.43 -5.17
C LEU A 386 5.89 -7.22 -3.68
N ILE A 387 5.84 -5.98 -3.20
CA ILE A 387 6.02 -5.66 -1.77
C ILE A 387 4.99 -6.40 -0.91
N THR A 388 3.73 -6.47 -1.36
CA THR A 388 2.66 -7.16 -0.63
C THR A 388 2.92 -8.67 -0.57
N ILE A 389 3.34 -9.29 -1.68
CA ILE A 389 3.68 -10.72 -1.74
C ILE A 389 4.84 -11.05 -0.82
N ILE A 390 5.91 -10.25 -0.84
CA ILE A 390 7.07 -10.42 0.05
C ILE A 390 6.63 -10.31 1.52
N HIS A 391 5.78 -9.32 1.83
CA HIS A 391 5.25 -9.15 3.18
C HIS A 391 4.39 -10.36 3.63
N LEU A 392 3.56 -10.93 2.75
CA LEU A 392 2.79 -12.13 3.06
C LEU A 392 3.68 -13.36 3.27
N ALA A 393 4.76 -13.50 2.50
CA ALA A 393 5.75 -14.56 2.69
C ALA A 393 6.44 -14.42 4.06
N TYR A 394 6.85 -13.21 4.42
CA TYR A 394 7.45 -12.89 5.71
C TYR A 394 6.53 -13.23 6.89
N LEU A 395 5.25 -12.86 6.80
CA LEU A 395 4.28 -13.19 7.85
C LEU A 395 4.05 -14.70 7.99
N GLY A 396 4.21 -15.46 6.90
CA GLY A 396 4.14 -16.92 6.91
C GLY A 396 5.29 -17.60 7.64
N VAL A 397 6.47 -16.96 7.77
CA VAL A 397 7.60 -17.48 8.57
C VAL A 397 7.21 -17.73 10.02
N MET A 398 6.20 -17.00 10.54
CA MET A 398 5.72 -17.20 11.90
C MET A 398 5.00 -18.55 12.09
N PHE A 399 4.63 -19.23 11.00
CA PHE A 399 3.88 -20.49 10.98
C PHE A 399 4.68 -21.56 10.21
N GLU A 400 5.54 -22.31 10.90
CA GLU A 400 6.18 -23.50 10.31
C GLU A 400 5.13 -24.57 9.97
N ALA A 401 5.29 -25.26 8.84
CA ALA A 401 4.37 -26.31 8.39
C ALA A 401 4.44 -27.63 9.21
N SER A 402 5.12 -27.65 10.36
CA SER A 402 5.35 -28.87 11.13
C SER A 402 4.14 -29.26 12.00
N PHE A 403 3.47 -30.36 11.63
CA PHE A 403 2.26 -30.89 12.28
C PHE A 403 2.37 -31.07 13.81
N ALA A 404 3.53 -31.48 14.32
CA ALA A 404 3.74 -31.77 15.74
C ALA A 404 3.71 -30.52 16.64
N ILE A 405 4.11 -29.36 16.12
CA ILE A 405 4.17 -28.09 16.87
C ILE A 405 2.82 -27.35 16.80
N GLN A 406 2.05 -27.58 15.73
CA GLN A 406 0.71 -27.03 15.54
C GLN A 406 -0.31 -27.57 16.57
N GLU A 407 -0.13 -28.79 17.09
CA GLU A 407 -0.98 -29.36 18.15
C GLU A 407 -0.71 -28.80 19.55
N SER A 408 0.54 -28.44 19.87
CA SER A 408 0.91 -27.93 21.21
C SER A 408 0.84 -26.41 21.33
N GLY A 409 0.78 -25.70 20.20
CA GLY A 409 0.97 -24.25 20.15
C GLY A 409 2.46 -23.87 20.27
N TYR A 410 2.83 -22.71 19.73
CA TYR A 410 4.21 -22.22 19.74
C TYR A 410 4.49 -21.37 20.98
N SER A 411 5.71 -21.47 21.49
CA SER A 411 6.21 -20.58 22.55
C SER A 411 6.50 -19.17 22.02
N TYR A 412 6.35 -18.16 22.87
CA TYR A 412 6.78 -16.78 22.59
C TYR A 412 8.25 -16.69 22.18
N PHE A 413 9.13 -17.49 22.83
CA PHE A 413 10.54 -17.55 22.50
C PHE A 413 10.79 -18.05 21.07
N HIS A 414 10.03 -19.06 20.63
CA HIS A 414 10.11 -19.57 19.25
C HIS A 414 9.78 -18.49 18.22
N THR A 415 8.74 -17.71 18.50
CA THR A 415 8.28 -16.61 17.63
C THR A 415 9.33 -15.51 17.49
N ILE A 416 10.01 -15.15 18.58
CA ILE A 416 11.06 -14.11 18.57
C ILE A 416 12.34 -14.60 17.93
N ILE A 417 12.73 -15.86 18.17
CA ILE A 417 13.93 -16.45 17.57
C ILE A 417 13.76 -16.56 16.06
N MET A 418 12.57 -16.96 15.58
CA MET A 418 12.26 -16.96 14.15
C MET A 418 12.19 -15.55 13.58
N ALA A 419 11.60 -14.58 14.29
CA ALA A 419 11.65 -13.19 13.84
C ALA A 419 13.11 -12.70 13.75
N SER A 420 13.94 -12.86 14.78
CA SER A 420 15.30 -12.33 14.82
C SER A 420 16.25 -12.97 13.80
N SER A 421 16.03 -14.22 13.42
CA SER A 421 16.84 -14.94 12.44
C SER A 421 16.55 -14.55 10.98
N TYR A 422 15.44 -13.85 10.70
CA TYR A 422 15.02 -13.42 9.36
C TYR A 422 14.97 -11.89 9.15
N SER A 423 15.21 -11.04 10.17
CA SER A 423 14.52 -9.73 10.22
C SER A 423 15.32 -8.44 10.48
N TYR A 424 16.65 -8.42 10.71
CA TYR A 424 17.30 -7.15 11.06
C TYR A 424 17.30 -6.08 9.94
N PRO A 425 17.56 -6.42 8.67
CA PRO A 425 17.56 -5.44 7.58
C PRO A 425 16.15 -5.06 7.10
N GLU A 426 15.22 -6.02 6.98
CA GLU A 426 13.92 -5.81 6.33
C GLU A 426 12.88 -5.19 7.26
N LEU A 427 12.90 -5.48 8.56
CA LEU A 427 12.03 -4.79 9.53
C LEU A 427 12.47 -3.35 9.73
N PHE A 428 13.78 -3.10 9.64
CA PHE A 428 14.33 -1.76 9.62
C PHE A 428 13.96 -1.04 8.33
N LEU A 429 14.07 -1.70 7.17
CA LEU A 429 13.69 -1.12 5.88
C LEU A 429 12.17 -0.86 5.79
N ALA A 430 11.34 -1.79 6.24
CA ALA A 430 9.90 -1.61 6.37
C ALA A 430 9.62 -0.46 7.34
N GLY A 431 10.11 -0.52 8.58
CA GLY A 431 9.97 0.55 9.57
C GLY A 431 10.44 1.92 9.03
N PHE A 432 11.52 1.97 8.28
CA PHE A 432 12.05 3.16 7.63
C PHE A 432 11.12 3.67 6.51
N ILE A 433 10.70 2.80 5.59
CA ILE A 433 9.74 3.11 4.52
C ILE A 433 8.39 3.58 5.09
N PHE A 434 7.99 3.07 6.25
CA PHE A 434 6.71 3.40 6.87
C PHE A 434 6.75 4.59 7.84
N THR A 435 7.91 4.93 8.42
CA THR A 435 8.10 6.17 9.19
C THR A 435 8.30 7.39 8.30
N LEU A 436 8.86 7.19 7.10
CA LEU A 436 9.06 8.22 6.07
C LEU A 436 7.80 9.09 5.80
N PRO A 437 6.60 8.53 5.54
CA PRO A 437 5.38 9.32 5.33
C PRO A 437 4.94 10.13 6.55
N PHE A 438 5.17 9.62 7.77
CA PHE A 438 4.85 10.29 9.02
C PHE A 438 5.79 11.49 9.26
N LEU A 439 7.10 11.28 9.07
CA LEU A 439 8.10 12.35 9.14
C LEU A 439 7.83 13.43 8.09
N TYR A 440 7.45 13.05 6.87
CA TYR A 440 7.09 13.98 5.79
C TYR A 440 5.87 14.85 6.13
N GLU A 441 4.85 14.30 6.80
CA GLU A 441 3.66 15.06 7.22
C GLU A 441 3.92 15.96 8.43
N LYS A 442 4.66 15.47 9.43
CA LYS A 442 4.79 16.15 10.72
C LYS A 442 5.99 17.08 10.82
N SER A 443 7.03 16.86 10.03
CA SER A 443 8.27 17.65 10.10
C SER A 443 8.52 18.42 8.81
N ASN A 444 8.39 19.75 8.88
CA ASN A 444 8.74 20.65 7.78
C ASN A 444 10.23 20.52 7.42
N VAL A 445 11.09 20.36 8.43
CA VAL A 445 12.53 20.14 8.24
C VAL A 445 12.80 18.89 7.42
N PHE A 446 12.12 17.78 7.74
CA PHE A 446 12.26 16.54 6.99
C PHE A 446 11.77 16.72 5.54
N ARG A 447 10.58 17.29 5.37
CA ARG A 447 9.98 17.58 4.05
C ARG A 447 10.92 18.42 3.17
N TYR A 448 11.50 19.47 3.73
CA TYR A 448 12.45 20.35 3.07
C TYR A 448 13.65 19.59 2.51
N TYR A 449 14.39 18.88 3.38
CA TYR A 449 15.58 18.14 2.94
C TYR A 449 15.23 16.97 2.03
N PHE A 450 14.11 16.30 2.27
CA PHE A 450 13.64 15.18 1.44
C PHE A 450 13.29 15.64 0.02
N LYS A 451 12.59 16.77 -0.15
CA LYS A 451 12.31 17.32 -1.48
C LYS A 451 13.60 17.73 -2.22
N PHE A 452 14.55 18.36 -1.54
CA PHE A 452 15.85 18.66 -2.14
C PHE A 452 16.62 17.39 -2.51
N PHE A 453 16.59 16.37 -1.66
CA PHE A 453 17.18 15.07 -1.95
C PHE A 453 16.56 14.44 -3.20
N LEU A 454 15.23 14.39 -3.30
CA LEU A 454 14.53 13.87 -4.49
C LEU A 454 14.91 14.65 -5.75
N TYR A 455 14.94 15.97 -5.67
CA TYR A 455 15.37 16.84 -6.77
C TYR A 455 16.80 16.53 -7.23
N TYR A 456 17.78 16.56 -6.32
CA TYR A 456 19.18 16.31 -6.68
C TYR A 456 19.41 14.88 -7.15
N ALA A 457 18.78 13.89 -6.51
CA ALA A 457 18.88 12.49 -6.90
C ALA A 457 18.31 12.25 -8.30
N TYR A 458 17.15 12.84 -8.61
CA TYR A 458 16.53 12.71 -9.93
C TYR A 458 17.38 13.37 -11.03
N VAL A 459 17.88 14.59 -10.80
CA VAL A 459 18.77 15.27 -11.75
C VAL A 459 20.06 14.48 -11.96
N LEU A 460 20.66 13.95 -10.89
CA LEU A 460 21.89 13.15 -11.00
C LEU A 460 21.64 11.83 -11.76
N LEU A 461 20.52 11.15 -11.46
CA LEU A 461 20.12 9.92 -12.15
C LEU A 461 19.91 10.16 -13.65
N THR A 462 19.14 11.20 -14.00
CA THR A 462 18.88 11.55 -15.42
C THR A 462 20.17 11.95 -16.14
N CYS A 463 21.04 12.75 -15.53
CA CYS A 463 22.36 13.05 -16.10
C CYS A 463 23.22 11.80 -16.31
N THR A 464 23.16 10.83 -15.39
CA THR A 464 23.91 9.56 -15.50
C THR A 464 23.39 8.72 -16.68
N LEU A 465 22.07 8.59 -16.80
CA LEU A 465 21.42 7.85 -17.90
C LEU A 465 21.63 8.50 -19.27
N LEU A 466 21.68 9.83 -19.33
CA LEU A 466 21.88 10.57 -20.58
C LEU A 466 23.35 10.75 -20.96
N LEU A 467 24.30 10.40 -20.09
CA LEU A 467 25.71 10.60 -20.34
C LEU A 467 26.21 9.95 -21.65
N PRO A 468 25.80 8.72 -22.01
CA PRO A 468 26.17 8.12 -23.30
C PRO A 468 25.68 8.91 -24.52
N VAL A 469 24.51 9.54 -24.41
CA VAL A 469 23.92 10.34 -25.50
C VAL A 469 24.68 11.66 -25.67
N VAL A 470 24.98 12.34 -24.56
CA VAL A 470 25.72 13.61 -24.54
C VAL A 470 27.17 13.42 -25.04
N LEU A 471 27.74 12.23 -24.91
CA LEU A 471 29.07 11.89 -25.42
C LEU A 471 29.16 11.81 -26.95
N ILE A 472 28.03 11.68 -27.67
CA ILE A 472 28.01 11.61 -29.14
C ILE A 472 28.45 12.96 -29.74
N TYR A 473 28.01 14.06 -29.15
CA TYR A 473 28.33 15.43 -29.58
C TYR A 473 28.98 16.20 -28.42
N PRO A 474 30.24 15.88 -28.05
CA PRO A 474 30.87 16.46 -26.88
C PRO A 474 31.09 17.97 -27.07
N ARG A 475 30.88 18.72 -25.99
CA ARG A 475 30.96 20.19 -25.91
C ARG A 475 29.90 20.95 -26.73
N ASP A 476 28.85 20.29 -27.23
CA ASP A 476 27.73 20.94 -27.92
C ASP A 476 26.66 21.42 -26.92
N VAL A 477 26.24 22.68 -27.06
CA VAL A 477 25.20 23.30 -26.22
C VAL A 477 23.80 22.72 -26.46
N THR A 478 23.56 22.09 -27.61
CA THR A 478 22.27 21.46 -27.94
C THR A 478 21.97 20.24 -27.07
N ASN A 479 22.98 19.63 -26.45
CA ASN A 479 22.81 18.58 -25.45
C ASN A 479 21.94 19.05 -24.26
N LEU A 480 21.92 20.35 -23.96
CA LEU A 480 21.06 20.91 -22.91
C LEU A 480 19.58 20.82 -23.26
N ILE A 481 19.22 20.80 -24.54
CA ILE A 481 17.83 20.58 -24.99
C ILE A 481 17.41 19.14 -24.72
N VAL A 482 18.32 18.19 -24.96
CA VAL A 482 18.06 16.77 -24.66
C VAL A 482 17.92 16.59 -23.16
N ALA A 483 18.88 17.09 -22.38
CA ALA A 483 18.83 17.03 -20.92
C ALA A 483 17.56 17.68 -20.36
N SER A 484 17.17 18.85 -20.86
CA SER A 484 15.99 19.57 -20.36
C SER A 484 14.67 18.82 -20.59
N ARG A 485 14.52 18.10 -21.70
CA ARG A 485 13.33 17.27 -21.98
C ARG A 485 13.07 16.23 -20.89
N PHE A 486 14.11 15.66 -20.29
CA PHE A 486 13.98 14.68 -19.22
C PHE A 486 14.02 15.33 -17.84
N CYS A 487 14.93 16.26 -17.61
CA CYS A 487 15.11 16.90 -16.30
C CYS A 487 13.93 17.79 -15.90
N ARG A 488 13.11 18.28 -16.84
CA ARG A 488 11.93 19.11 -16.53
C ARG A 488 10.89 18.40 -15.66
N TYR A 489 10.80 17.07 -15.73
CA TYR A 489 9.90 16.28 -14.86
C TYR A 489 10.28 16.38 -13.38
N ALA A 490 11.50 16.81 -13.06
CA ALA A 490 11.90 17.10 -11.70
C ALA A 490 11.00 18.17 -11.05
N SER A 491 10.52 19.16 -11.82
CA SER A 491 9.58 20.17 -11.34
C SER A 491 8.31 19.53 -10.77
N SER A 492 7.72 18.56 -11.48
CA SER A 492 6.55 17.83 -11.02
C SER A 492 6.84 16.99 -9.76
N ILE A 493 8.03 16.38 -9.66
CA ILE A 493 8.43 15.56 -8.50
C ILE A 493 8.47 16.39 -7.20
N VAL A 494 8.92 17.64 -7.27
CA VAL A 494 8.96 18.54 -6.10
C VAL A 494 7.71 19.41 -5.93
N GLY A 495 6.76 19.31 -6.87
CA GLY A 495 5.48 20.05 -6.84
C GLY A 495 5.61 21.52 -7.24
N ILE A 496 6.43 21.81 -8.26
CA ILE A 496 6.61 23.15 -8.84
C ILE A 496 5.96 23.20 -10.22
N GLU A 497 5.15 24.23 -10.44
CA GLU A 497 4.56 24.56 -11.73
C GLU A 497 5.15 25.87 -12.27
N TRP A 498 5.40 25.91 -13.58
CA TRP A 498 6.03 27.05 -14.25
C TRP A 498 5.05 27.72 -15.21
N GLU A 499 4.88 29.03 -15.05
CA GLU A 499 4.23 29.89 -16.03
C GLU A 499 5.32 30.69 -16.79
N LEU A 500 5.40 30.52 -18.11
CA LEU A 500 6.38 31.23 -18.94
C LEU A 500 5.71 32.40 -19.66
N ARG A 501 6.14 33.62 -19.35
CA ARG A 501 5.69 34.87 -20.00
C ARG A 501 6.80 35.44 -20.90
N GLY A 502 6.43 36.19 -21.94
CA GLY A 502 7.40 36.86 -22.83
C GLY A 502 8.12 35.97 -23.83
N LEU A 503 7.52 34.82 -24.20
CA LEU A 503 8.13 33.81 -25.06
C LEU A 503 8.34 34.28 -26.51
N GLU A 504 7.55 35.25 -26.96
CA GLU A 504 7.63 35.90 -28.26
C GLU A 504 8.98 36.57 -28.52
N ASN A 505 9.72 36.95 -27.46
CA ASN A 505 11.03 37.59 -27.57
C ASN A 505 12.17 36.64 -27.95
N TRP A 506 11.91 35.33 -28.01
CA TRP A 506 12.93 34.29 -28.17
C TRP A 506 12.94 33.60 -29.55
N ASP A 507 12.01 33.96 -30.45
CA ASP A 507 11.93 33.35 -31.78
C ASP A 507 12.86 34.03 -32.80
N ASN A 508 14.16 34.04 -32.49
CA ASN A 508 15.18 34.55 -33.39
C ASN A 508 16.54 33.82 -33.19
N GLU A 509 17.42 33.97 -34.18
CA GLU A 509 18.77 33.40 -34.18
C GLU A 509 19.84 34.37 -33.67
N GLN A 510 19.45 35.47 -33.01
CA GLN A 510 20.42 36.42 -32.48
C GLN A 510 21.17 35.84 -31.28
N CYS A 511 22.41 36.31 -31.11
CA CYS A 511 23.19 36.08 -29.91
C CYS A 511 22.78 37.08 -28.82
N TYR A 512 22.68 36.60 -27.58
CA TYR A 512 22.31 37.42 -26.42
C TYR A 512 23.19 37.09 -25.23
N ILE A 513 23.45 38.10 -24.41
CA ILE A 513 23.83 37.88 -23.01
C ILE A 513 22.54 37.91 -22.19
N VAL A 514 22.13 36.74 -21.71
CA VAL A 514 20.93 36.58 -20.89
C VAL A 514 21.31 36.89 -19.44
N ILE A 515 20.66 37.90 -18.86
CA ILE A 515 20.88 38.30 -17.47
C ILE A 515 19.66 37.94 -16.66
N SER A 516 19.86 37.23 -15.55
CA SER A 516 18.78 36.80 -14.68
C SER A 516 19.09 36.95 -13.20
N ASN A 517 18.06 37.25 -12.41
CA ASN A 517 18.16 37.22 -10.96
C ASN A 517 18.31 35.78 -10.45
N HIS A 518 18.94 35.56 -9.30
CA HIS A 518 19.25 34.23 -8.79
C HIS A 518 18.55 33.95 -7.46
N GLN A 519 17.45 33.20 -7.48
CA GLN A 519 16.62 32.93 -6.31
C GLN A 519 17.06 31.65 -5.59
N SER A 520 17.29 30.55 -6.31
CA SER A 520 17.58 29.23 -5.71
C SER A 520 18.39 28.32 -6.64
N SER A 521 18.81 27.16 -6.15
CA SER A 521 19.25 26.07 -7.03
C SER A 521 18.16 25.59 -7.98
N LEU A 522 16.89 25.86 -7.66
CA LEU A 522 15.74 25.45 -8.47
C LEU A 522 15.56 26.29 -9.73
N ASP A 523 16.27 27.42 -9.87
CA ASP A 523 16.27 28.22 -11.10
C ASP A 523 16.63 27.37 -12.32
N ILE A 524 17.47 26.34 -12.15
CA ILE A 524 17.81 25.40 -13.23
C ILE A 524 16.58 24.62 -13.76
N LEU A 525 15.57 24.38 -12.92
CA LEU A 525 14.34 23.73 -13.36
C LEU A 525 13.55 24.64 -14.30
N GLY A 526 13.47 25.93 -14.00
CA GLY A 526 12.90 26.93 -14.91
C GLY A 526 13.75 27.10 -16.18
N MET A 527 15.06 26.97 -16.07
CA MET A 527 15.94 26.92 -17.26
C MET A 527 15.64 25.69 -18.13
N PHE A 528 15.34 24.51 -17.55
CA PHE A 528 14.91 23.34 -18.33
C PHE A 528 13.63 23.59 -19.12
N GLU A 529 12.72 24.39 -18.58
CA GLU A 529 11.52 24.84 -19.30
C GLU A 529 11.85 25.81 -20.45
N MET A 530 12.86 26.67 -20.28
CA MET A 530 13.27 27.66 -21.28
C MET A 530 14.22 27.14 -22.37
N TRP A 531 15.13 26.20 -22.08
CA TRP A 531 16.15 25.73 -23.02
C TRP A 531 15.60 25.28 -24.39
N PRO A 532 14.50 24.50 -24.45
CA PRO A 532 13.88 24.13 -25.72
C PRO A 532 13.41 25.33 -26.56
N ARG A 533 13.10 26.46 -25.92
CA ARG A 533 12.67 27.71 -26.58
C ARG A 533 13.86 28.54 -27.02
N MET A 534 14.88 28.66 -26.18
CA MET A 534 16.12 29.39 -26.49
C MET A 534 16.99 28.71 -27.56
N LYS A 535 16.81 27.39 -27.74
CA LYS A 535 17.56 26.49 -28.62
C LYS A 535 19.04 26.38 -28.21
N ARG A 536 19.88 27.35 -28.60
CA ARG A 536 21.33 27.34 -28.37
C ARG A 536 21.71 28.28 -27.23
N CYS A 537 21.74 27.79 -25.99
CA CYS A 537 22.10 28.58 -24.82
C CYS A 537 23.07 27.82 -23.89
N THR A 538 24.18 28.47 -23.53
CA THR A 538 25.12 28.01 -22.49
C THR A 538 25.02 28.88 -21.23
N VAL A 539 25.64 28.44 -20.14
CA VAL A 539 25.52 29.04 -18.81
C VAL A 539 26.88 29.19 -18.16
N VAL A 540 27.09 30.29 -17.44
CA VAL A 540 28.24 30.49 -16.56
C VAL A 540 27.97 29.86 -15.19
N ALA A 541 28.70 28.78 -14.88
CA ALA A 541 28.59 28.04 -13.63
C ALA A 541 29.82 28.23 -12.72
N LYS A 542 29.63 28.00 -11.41
CA LYS A 542 30.71 28.02 -10.42
C LYS A 542 31.62 26.80 -10.61
N ARG A 543 32.94 27.00 -10.68
CA ARG A 543 33.93 25.93 -10.95
C ARG A 543 33.73 24.63 -10.13
N PRO A 544 33.55 24.67 -8.80
CA PRO A 544 33.22 23.49 -8.01
C PRO A 544 32.08 22.60 -8.53
N LEU A 545 31.08 23.15 -9.24
CA LEU A 545 29.98 22.36 -9.80
C LEU A 545 30.44 21.36 -10.86
N MET A 546 31.58 21.59 -11.51
CA MET A 546 32.14 20.65 -12.48
C MET A 546 32.45 19.28 -11.86
N PHE A 547 32.72 19.23 -10.54
CA PHE A 547 33.11 18.01 -9.84
C PHE A 547 31.94 17.27 -9.19
N THR A 548 30.69 17.64 -9.51
CA THR A 548 29.48 17.01 -8.96
C THR A 548 29.06 15.78 -9.78
N GLY A 549 29.98 14.83 -9.94
CA GLY A 549 29.76 13.55 -10.62
C GLY A 549 29.21 13.69 -12.04
N ALA A 550 28.19 12.88 -12.37
CA ALA A 550 27.60 12.85 -13.71
C ALA A 550 26.94 14.19 -14.11
N PHE A 551 26.40 14.96 -13.15
CA PHE A 551 25.85 16.29 -13.45
C PHE A 551 26.96 17.24 -13.92
N GLY A 552 28.05 17.37 -13.15
CA GLY A 552 29.15 18.27 -13.48
C GLY A 552 29.84 17.91 -14.80
N PHE A 553 30.08 16.62 -15.01
CA PHE A 553 30.69 16.11 -16.24
C PHE A 553 29.76 16.25 -17.45
N GLY A 554 28.48 15.89 -17.32
CA GLY A 554 27.48 16.07 -18.36
C GLY A 554 27.26 17.54 -18.73
N ALA A 555 27.23 18.44 -17.75
CA ALA A 555 27.16 19.88 -17.96
C ALA A 555 28.37 20.41 -18.76
N TRP A 556 29.58 19.96 -18.42
CA TRP A 556 30.79 20.32 -19.16
C TRP A 556 30.78 19.83 -20.61
N LEU A 557 30.34 18.58 -20.84
CA LEU A 557 30.12 18.02 -22.18
C LEU A 557 28.96 18.72 -22.91
N SER A 558 28.05 19.37 -22.19
CA SER A 558 26.96 20.15 -22.79
C SER A 558 27.35 21.62 -23.01
N GLY A 559 28.64 21.94 -22.94
CA GLY A 559 29.15 23.27 -23.29
C GLY A 559 29.06 24.32 -22.18
N LEU A 560 28.74 23.97 -20.93
CA LEU A 560 28.73 24.92 -19.80
C LEU A 560 30.13 25.47 -19.52
N ILE A 561 30.17 26.74 -19.13
CA ILE A 561 31.41 27.46 -18.85
C ILE A 561 31.59 27.56 -17.34
N PHE A 562 32.66 26.94 -16.83
CA PHE A 562 32.97 26.91 -15.41
C PHE A 562 33.99 27.98 -15.05
N ILE A 563 33.60 28.95 -14.22
CA ILE A 563 34.45 30.08 -13.83
C ILE A 563 34.78 30.02 -12.35
N ASP A 564 36.04 30.33 -12.04
CA ASP A 564 36.53 30.58 -10.69
C ASP A 564 36.45 32.07 -10.37
N ARG A 565 35.48 32.45 -9.54
CA ARG A 565 35.20 33.84 -9.20
C ARG A 565 36.22 34.45 -8.23
N LEU A 566 37.11 33.64 -7.63
CA LEU A 566 38.16 34.13 -6.73
C LEU A 566 39.36 34.71 -7.48
N LYS A 567 39.50 34.40 -8.78
CA LYS A 567 40.62 34.86 -9.62
C LYS A 567 40.11 35.82 -10.69
N THR A 568 40.02 37.10 -10.35
CA THR A 568 39.40 38.16 -11.18
C THR A 568 39.91 38.20 -12.62
N ASP A 569 41.23 38.17 -12.83
CA ASP A 569 41.80 38.26 -14.19
C ASP A 569 41.50 37.03 -15.03
N ARG A 570 41.57 35.85 -14.42
CA ARG A 570 41.20 34.59 -15.08
C ARG A 570 39.70 34.55 -15.41
N ALA A 571 38.86 35.07 -14.52
CA ALA A 571 37.42 35.16 -14.74
C ALA A 571 37.09 36.10 -15.90
N ARG A 572 37.74 37.27 -15.98
CA ARG A 572 37.61 38.19 -17.11
C ARG A 572 38.03 37.54 -18.43
N ARG A 573 39.18 36.85 -18.45
CA ARG A 573 39.66 36.15 -19.65
C ARG A 573 38.67 35.09 -20.12
N LEU A 574 38.18 34.25 -19.20
CA LEU A 574 37.19 33.21 -19.50
C LEU A 574 35.84 33.78 -19.97
N MET A 575 35.40 34.92 -19.43
CA MET A 575 34.21 35.61 -19.90
C MET A 575 34.39 36.15 -21.31
N ARG A 576 35.56 36.69 -21.65
CA ARG A 576 35.87 37.15 -23.02
C ARG A 576 35.89 35.97 -24.00
N GLU A 577 36.63 34.90 -23.68
CA GLU A 577 36.67 33.67 -24.48
C GLU A 577 35.26 33.07 -24.68
N ALA A 578 34.43 33.09 -23.64
CA ALA A 578 33.03 32.65 -23.73
C ALA A 578 32.20 33.54 -24.66
N THR A 579 32.38 34.86 -24.59
CA THR A 579 31.65 35.82 -25.42
C THR A 579 32.03 35.68 -26.88
N ASP A 580 33.32 35.51 -27.18
CA ASP A 580 33.80 35.27 -28.56
C ASP A 580 33.18 33.99 -29.14
N LYS A 581 33.15 32.91 -28.35
CA LYS A 581 32.50 31.65 -28.74
C LYS A 581 30.99 31.82 -28.98
N VAL A 582 30.34 32.64 -28.15
CA VAL A 582 28.90 32.92 -28.25
C VAL A 582 28.55 33.62 -29.58
N ILE A 583 29.40 34.56 -30.02
CA ILE A 583 29.25 35.23 -31.32
C ILE A 583 29.47 34.25 -32.47
N GLN A 584 30.59 33.52 -32.44
CA GLN A 584 30.99 32.61 -33.52
C GLN A 584 29.95 31.51 -33.77
N GLU A 585 29.39 30.94 -32.71
CA GLU A 585 28.45 29.82 -32.79
C GLU A 585 26.96 30.26 -32.76
N LYS A 586 26.70 31.57 -32.80
CA LYS A 586 25.36 32.18 -32.65
C LYS A 586 24.58 31.57 -31.47
N THR A 587 25.23 31.49 -30.31
CA THR A 587 24.62 30.96 -29.08
C THR A 587 24.19 32.09 -28.16
N LYS A 588 23.62 31.75 -27.01
CA LYS A 588 23.18 32.68 -25.96
C LYS A 588 23.94 32.36 -24.67
N LEU A 589 24.39 33.37 -23.93
CA LEU A 589 25.16 33.20 -22.70
C LEU A 589 24.32 33.62 -21.48
N TRP A 590 23.90 32.66 -20.68
CA TRP A 590 23.16 32.91 -19.44
C TRP A 590 24.09 33.20 -18.27
N VAL A 591 23.87 34.34 -17.62
CA VAL A 591 24.65 34.81 -16.48
C VAL A 591 23.73 35.28 -15.35
N PHE A 592 24.07 34.84 -14.14
CA PHE A 592 23.48 35.32 -12.89
C PHE A 592 24.44 36.34 -12.23
N PRO A 593 24.28 37.66 -12.47
CA PRO A 593 25.26 38.67 -12.09
C PRO A 593 25.30 38.96 -10.57
N GLU A 594 24.26 38.61 -9.81
CA GLU A 594 24.24 38.71 -8.34
C GLU A 594 25.38 37.89 -7.70
N GLY A 595 25.69 36.75 -8.31
CA GLY A 595 26.78 35.89 -7.88
C GLY A 595 26.53 35.08 -6.60
N ALA A 596 25.42 35.32 -5.89
CA ALA A 596 24.88 34.48 -4.83
C ALA A 596 23.38 34.26 -5.07
N ARG A 597 22.76 33.37 -4.29
CA ARG A 597 21.32 33.11 -4.34
C ARG A 597 20.64 33.93 -3.27
N PHE A 598 19.54 34.61 -3.60
CA PHE A 598 18.83 35.46 -2.68
C PHE A 598 17.32 35.43 -2.93
N ASN A 599 16.56 34.82 -2.01
CA ASN A 599 15.11 34.63 -2.12
C ASN A 599 14.37 35.37 -0.99
N LYS A 600 14.54 36.69 -0.88
CA LYS A 600 13.83 37.53 0.12
C LYS A 600 12.99 38.65 -0.51
N GLY A 601 12.59 38.49 -1.77
CA GLY A 601 11.73 39.45 -2.47
C GLY A 601 12.43 40.74 -2.92
N SER A 602 13.76 40.77 -2.93
CA SER A 602 14.56 41.83 -3.56
C SER A 602 15.68 41.24 -4.41
N ILE A 603 16.33 42.07 -5.22
CA ILE A 603 17.41 41.69 -6.14
C ILE A 603 18.73 42.24 -5.60
N GLN A 604 19.77 41.40 -5.52
CA GLN A 604 21.09 41.86 -5.07
C GLN A 604 21.81 42.69 -6.14
N GLU A 605 22.86 43.41 -5.72
CA GLU A 605 23.69 44.19 -6.63
C GLU A 605 24.30 43.34 -7.75
N PHE A 606 24.12 43.80 -9.00
CA PHE A 606 24.63 43.12 -10.17
C PHE A 606 26.10 43.44 -10.43
N LYS A 607 26.91 42.39 -10.59
CA LYS A 607 28.32 42.54 -10.96
C LYS A 607 28.48 42.95 -12.42
N LYS A 608 29.39 43.89 -12.67
CA LYS A 608 29.67 44.50 -14.00
C LYS A 608 30.18 43.54 -15.09
N GLY A 609 30.64 42.34 -14.75
CA GLY A 609 31.34 41.44 -15.70
C GLY A 609 30.55 41.04 -16.95
N ALA A 610 29.25 40.75 -16.80
CA ALA A 610 28.38 40.42 -17.93
C ALA A 610 28.12 41.64 -18.83
N PHE A 611 27.96 42.81 -18.21
CA PHE A 611 27.72 44.09 -18.89
C PHE A 611 28.95 44.53 -19.70
N TYR A 612 30.15 44.43 -19.13
CA TYR A 612 31.39 44.66 -19.87
C TYR A 612 31.50 43.77 -21.11
N SER A 613 31.15 42.48 -20.97
CA SER A 613 31.18 41.53 -22.08
C SER A 613 30.18 41.93 -23.18
N ALA A 614 28.98 42.37 -22.81
CA ALA A 614 27.96 42.85 -23.74
C ALA A 614 28.38 44.12 -24.48
N ILE A 615 28.94 45.09 -23.76
CA ILE A 615 29.37 46.37 -24.33
C ILE A 615 30.60 46.18 -25.23
N ASP A 616 31.61 45.44 -24.79
CA ASP A 616 32.82 45.21 -25.60
C ASP A 616 32.49 44.45 -26.90
N ALA A 617 31.61 43.46 -26.82
CA ALA A 617 31.22 42.64 -27.96
C ALA A 617 30.06 43.22 -28.79
N GLN A 618 29.44 44.33 -28.35
CA GLN A 618 28.26 44.93 -28.97
C GLN A 618 27.09 43.93 -29.15
N ILE A 619 26.86 43.08 -28.14
CA ILE A 619 25.77 42.08 -28.12
C ILE A 619 24.62 42.58 -27.24
N PRO A 620 23.35 42.42 -27.66
CA PRO A 620 22.21 42.78 -26.83
C PRO A 620 22.11 41.96 -25.54
N ILE A 621 21.61 42.62 -24.48
CA ILE A 621 21.27 41.99 -23.21
C ILE A 621 19.78 41.60 -23.23
N MET A 622 19.48 40.35 -22.87
CA MET A 622 18.10 39.87 -22.73
C MET A 622 17.81 39.58 -21.25
N PRO A 623 16.91 40.33 -20.59
CA PRO A 623 16.56 40.07 -19.20
C PRO A 623 15.65 38.84 -19.07
N VAL A 624 15.90 38.01 -18.06
CA VAL A 624 14.97 36.95 -17.61
C VAL A 624 14.80 37.05 -16.10
N VAL A 625 13.56 37.08 -15.63
CA VAL A 625 13.28 37.27 -14.20
C VAL A 625 12.56 36.05 -13.65
N PHE A 626 13.14 35.45 -12.61
CA PHE A 626 12.49 34.48 -11.75
C PHE A 626 11.76 35.23 -10.63
N SER A 627 10.45 35.05 -10.56
CA SER A 627 9.59 35.40 -9.43
C SER A 627 10.08 34.83 -8.10
N GLN A 628 9.65 35.40 -6.97
CA GLN A 628 10.02 34.91 -5.65
C GLN A 628 9.45 33.50 -5.37
N TYR A 629 10.28 32.61 -4.84
CA TYR A 629 9.83 31.30 -4.36
C TYR A 629 9.31 31.40 -2.92
N TYR A 630 8.11 31.97 -2.74
CA TYR A 630 7.50 32.13 -1.41
C TYR A 630 7.23 30.79 -0.70
N PHE A 631 7.11 29.71 -1.45
CA PHE A 631 6.89 28.36 -0.94
C PHE A 631 8.18 27.69 -0.43
N ILE A 632 9.34 28.37 -0.55
CA ILE A 632 10.64 27.89 -0.08
C ILE A 632 11.28 28.90 0.83
N ASP A 633 11.64 28.44 2.03
CA ASP A 633 12.39 29.24 2.99
C ASP A 633 13.47 28.39 3.66
N SER A 634 14.72 28.85 3.52
CA SER A 634 15.88 28.18 4.09
C SER A 634 16.05 28.40 5.59
N GLU A 635 15.47 29.45 6.16
CA GLU A 635 15.53 29.76 7.60
C GLU A 635 14.49 28.91 8.34
N THR A 636 13.24 28.92 7.89
CA THR A 636 12.17 28.12 8.49
C THR A 636 12.13 26.66 8.01
N LYS A 637 12.98 26.29 7.04
CA LYS A 637 13.02 24.96 6.39
C LYS A 637 11.65 24.58 5.84
N THR A 638 11.04 25.49 5.10
CA THR A 638 9.73 25.30 4.47
C THR A 638 9.94 24.99 2.98
N PHE A 639 9.27 23.97 2.46
CA PHE A 639 9.22 23.67 1.02
C PHE A 639 7.84 23.08 0.67
N GLU A 640 6.87 23.95 0.45
CA GLU A 640 5.52 23.58 0.05
C GLU A 640 5.36 23.50 -1.47
N PRO A 641 4.38 22.73 -1.99
CA PRO A 641 3.98 22.86 -3.39
C PRO A 641 3.42 24.26 -3.64
N GLY A 642 3.65 24.80 -4.83
CA GLY A 642 3.14 26.13 -5.16
C GLY A 642 3.50 26.57 -6.57
N MET A 643 2.68 27.49 -7.07
CA MET A 643 3.01 28.31 -8.23
C MET A 643 3.81 29.53 -7.75
N THR A 644 4.53 30.18 -8.64
CA THR A 644 5.22 31.44 -8.33
C THR A 644 4.23 32.60 -8.11
N ARG A 645 4.62 33.64 -7.35
CA ARG A 645 3.77 34.83 -7.11
C ARG A 645 3.56 35.63 -8.41
N ASP A 646 2.47 36.40 -8.45
CA ASP A 646 2.26 37.45 -9.46
C ASP A 646 3.02 38.74 -9.08
N ASP A 647 4.30 38.58 -8.69
CA ASP A 647 5.24 39.65 -8.35
C ASP A 647 6.21 39.97 -9.50
N LEU A 648 6.02 39.29 -10.63
CA LEU A 648 6.86 39.38 -11.82
C LEU A 648 6.97 40.80 -12.35
N GLU A 649 5.90 41.59 -12.36
CA GLU A 649 5.95 42.97 -12.86
C GLU A 649 6.88 43.84 -12.03
N THR A 650 6.72 43.83 -10.70
CA THR A 650 7.55 44.60 -9.77
C THR A 650 9.01 44.17 -9.83
N LEU A 651 9.28 42.85 -9.78
CA LEU A 651 10.64 42.34 -9.87
C LEU A 651 11.28 42.62 -11.23
N SER A 652 10.50 42.59 -12.32
CA SER A 652 10.99 42.93 -13.65
C SER A 652 11.38 44.39 -13.76
N GLU A 653 10.61 45.30 -13.16
CA GLU A 653 10.97 46.72 -13.14
C GLU A 653 12.21 46.98 -12.28
N MET A 654 12.31 46.35 -11.10
CA MET A 654 13.52 46.44 -10.26
C MET A 654 14.77 45.92 -10.99
N ALA A 655 14.65 44.75 -11.63
CA ALA A 655 15.74 44.17 -12.40
C ALA A 655 16.14 45.10 -13.56
N ARG A 656 15.15 45.65 -14.27
CA ARG A 656 15.37 46.57 -15.39
C ARG A 656 16.11 47.83 -14.95
N GLN A 657 15.68 48.49 -13.87
CA GLN A 657 16.33 49.70 -13.37
C GLN A 657 17.80 49.44 -13.01
N GLN A 658 18.05 48.36 -12.28
CA GLN A 658 19.41 47.99 -11.89
C GLN A 658 20.29 47.59 -13.09
N MET A 659 19.75 46.89 -14.09
CA MET A 659 20.48 46.61 -15.33
C MET A 659 20.86 47.89 -16.07
N ILE A 660 19.96 48.87 -16.17
CA ILE A 660 20.22 50.15 -16.84
C ILE A 660 21.32 50.93 -16.11
N GLU A 661 21.24 51.00 -14.78
CA GLU A 661 22.25 51.68 -13.95
C GLU A 661 23.64 51.06 -14.15
N VAL A 662 23.75 49.74 -13.98
CA VAL A 662 25.02 49.01 -14.09
C VAL A 662 25.56 49.06 -15.54
N PHE A 663 24.69 49.01 -16.54
CA PHE A 663 25.08 49.17 -17.94
C PHE A 663 25.68 50.56 -18.22
N ASN A 664 25.02 51.62 -17.75
CA ASN A 664 25.49 53.00 -17.93
C ASN A 664 26.82 53.25 -17.21
N GLU A 665 26.97 52.75 -15.99
CA GLU A 665 28.25 52.80 -15.28
C GLU A 665 29.35 52.05 -16.02
N SER A 666 29.09 50.81 -16.43
CA SER A 666 30.08 49.97 -17.12
C SER A 666 30.50 50.61 -18.47
N SER A 667 29.57 51.28 -19.15
CA SER A 667 29.86 52.02 -20.38
C SER A 667 30.78 53.21 -20.12
N LYS A 668 30.52 54.01 -19.07
CA LYS A 668 31.40 55.12 -18.65
C LYS A 668 32.80 54.62 -18.27
N ASP A 669 32.87 53.53 -17.50
CA ASP A 669 34.12 52.91 -17.06
C ASP A 669 34.98 52.48 -18.27
N LEU A 670 34.37 51.85 -19.29
CA LEU A 670 35.05 51.45 -20.52
C LEU A 670 35.53 52.64 -21.36
N VAL A 671 34.73 53.70 -21.47
CA VAL A 671 35.13 54.92 -22.19
C VAL A 671 36.33 55.59 -21.51
N MET A 672 36.34 55.66 -20.18
CA MET A 672 37.48 56.18 -19.41
C MET A 672 38.73 55.31 -19.61
N GLN A 673 38.61 53.98 -19.52
CA GLN A 673 39.74 53.07 -19.75
C GLN A 673 40.33 53.20 -21.16
N LYS A 674 39.48 53.34 -22.18
CA LYS A 674 39.94 53.55 -23.57
C LYS A 674 40.64 54.91 -23.74
N LYS A 675 40.24 55.95 -23.01
CA LYS A 675 40.91 57.26 -23.03
C LYS A 675 42.26 57.28 -22.32
N ILE A 676 42.48 56.40 -21.33
CA ILE A 676 43.75 56.29 -20.59
C ILE A 676 44.75 55.40 -21.34
N ALA A 677 44.28 54.52 -22.21
CA ALA A 677 45.10 53.60 -23.02
C ALA A 677 45.58 54.18 -24.36
N ILE A 678 45.09 55.37 -24.73
CA ILE A 678 45.54 56.20 -25.87
C ILE A 678 46.45 57.28 -25.28
#